data_AF-A0A6P9AD37-F1
#
_entry.id   AF-A0A6P9AD37-F1
#
_cell.length_a   1.000
_cell.length_b   1.000
_cell.length_c   1.000
_cell.angle_alpha   90.00
_cell.angle_beta   90.00
_cell.angle_gamma   90.00
#
_symmetry.space_group_name_H-M   'P 1'
#
loop_
_entity.id
_entity.type
_entity.pdbx_description
1 polymer ?
#
loop_
_entity_poly.entity_id
_entity_poly.type
_entity_poly.pdbx_seq_one_letter_code
_entity_poly.pdbx_strand_id
1 'polypeptide(L)'
;MRTPRWSSSSLALLAALAALAVLQGVRAVPQQVPLGSHPCSRPCAPGRTMTCRYDFHVENYHSMSKACYSCPWNATDCARPDCIAADGASRALVVVNRMLPGPSLQVCLGDRLEVTVHNHMPEQSTSVHWHGLQQHGTPYMDGVPFVTQCPVQPHSAFRYSFRADNAGTHFWHSHTGCQRADGALGMLTVRVPKVEDPHGPLYDEDLPEHGILVWDWTHTPAASKFLAHHHAGDDNKADSVLINGKGAARRFPSPDGSPVLTPREVFTVTKGLRYRFRLINAGFLNCPLELSIDNHTLLVVASDGADVKPVRVDSLVSYAGERWDVVVEADQPVANYWLRMHGLLDCGPRRAHEAAVLRYAGADPNTEPAGPPPSYDVHSGTTGRTGLQVNPLNRGSADPNTITAAELQALPEATQLSDPALKPEADVQLFVSYDFYAVDNPHIHRAGLYGISQVPSSPHRVFTPQLNHISLSLPAFPLLPGRDRLDAPRTPTSPQLCNETSLAAQGRDCTKEYCECTHVVRVPLGGVLEIVLVDQGVRYDANHPFHLHGHAFRVVALERLGSSINVSEVQRLDAEGRIPRNLRDPPAKDTVTVPDGGYTVLRVHADNPGYWLFHCHIEFHVELGMALVVKVGEHEDMPPVPKGFPQCGDWSNNNWLGDADKDVDVDEVLDAALGDKPVVGNHIGRDLGALQGALTFGDKAGPPPAPLPSSTPRTTTSTTAATTAATTPTTTMQPRATEATEATEATDIAETMMSTPSYKEDSTEVADADDTTELLLVHGADGTLADDASRYGVLEEDAVDSTTEVASADEASATEAPTGARHVSEFIMRVSSSSRRVAQSEAVSVSHERWDISDPARPDLQYNVLETPSQAPRQVAALTASSPREARAPRDHAYALAGRGPVSWTPLVATLVCLVLAL
;
A
#
# COMPACT_ATOMS: atom_id res chain seq x y z
N MET A 1 81.95 -6.64 -37.97
CA MET A 1 80.70 -6.03 -38.51
C MET A 1 80.37 -4.79 -37.67
N ARG A 2 79.68 -3.78 -38.22
CA ARG A 2 79.33 -2.54 -37.49
C ARG A 2 77.87 -2.58 -37.03
N THR A 3 77.61 -2.20 -35.79
CA THR A 3 76.26 -1.94 -35.27
C THR A 3 75.78 -0.53 -35.62
N PRO A 4 74.50 -0.30 -35.89
CA PRO A 4 73.96 1.04 -36.14
C PRO A 4 73.80 1.79 -34.81
N ARG A 5 74.37 3.00 -34.72
CA ARG A 5 74.03 3.96 -33.64
C ARG A 5 72.73 4.66 -33.99
N TRP A 6 71.71 4.48 -33.16
CA TRP A 6 70.48 5.26 -33.21
C TRP A 6 70.76 6.66 -32.64
N SER A 7 70.15 7.69 -33.22
CA SER A 7 70.28 9.05 -32.69
C SER A 7 69.43 9.25 -31.44
N SER A 8 69.83 10.17 -30.56
CA SER A 8 69.02 10.57 -29.39
C SER A 8 67.65 11.10 -29.82
N SER A 9 67.55 11.79 -30.95
CA SER A 9 66.28 12.25 -31.53
C SER A 9 65.36 11.09 -31.96
N SER A 10 65.92 10.00 -32.49
CA SER A 10 65.16 8.80 -32.88
C SER A 10 64.60 8.06 -31.65
N LEU A 11 65.38 7.99 -30.57
CA LEU A 11 64.93 7.45 -29.29
C LEU A 11 63.88 8.34 -28.62
N ALA A 12 64.05 9.66 -28.68
CA ALA A 12 63.06 10.62 -28.16
C ALA A 12 61.72 10.53 -28.91
N LEU A 13 61.74 10.36 -30.24
CA LEU A 13 60.51 10.20 -31.02
C LEU A 13 59.78 8.88 -30.71
N LEU A 14 60.54 7.77 -30.53
CA LEU A 14 59.98 6.50 -30.06
C LEU A 14 59.42 6.60 -28.63
N ALA A 15 60.08 7.32 -27.73
CA ALA A 15 59.57 7.57 -26.38
C ALA A 15 58.30 8.44 -26.39
N ALA A 16 58.23 9.46 -27.26
CA ALA A 16 57.05 10.31 -27.42
C ALA A 16 55.86 9.54 -28.03
N LEU A 17 56.10 8.68 -29.03
CA LEU A 17 55.07 7.80 -29.60
C LEU A 17 54.63 6.71 -28.63
N ALA A 18 55.54 6.16 -27.82
CA ALA A 18 55.18 5.26 -26.72
C ALA A 18 54.35 5.98 -25.64
N ALA A 19 54.68 7.22 -25.29
CA ALA A 19 53.88 8.03 -24.37
C ALA A 19 52.48 8.32 -24.93
N LEU A 20 52.35 8.65 -26.22
CA LEU A 20 51.04 8.79 -26.88
C LEU A 20 50.26 7.47 -26.92
N ALA A 21 50.92 6.35 -27.19
CA ALA A 21 50.30 5.02 -27.18
C ALA A 21 49.89 4.56 -25.77
N VAL A 22 50.57 5.02 -24.71
CA VAL A 22 50.15 4.81 -23.32
C VAL A 22 48.98 5.73 -22.96
N LEU A 23 48.98 6.98 -23.42
CA LEU A 23 47.86 7.93 -23.22
C LEU A 23 46.58 7.52 -23.98
N GLN A 24 46.70 6.93 -25.17
CA GLN A 24 45.58 6.36 -25.93
C GLN A 24 45.31 4.88 -25.60
N GLY A 25 46.22 4.23 -24.87
CA GLY A 25 46.12 2.86 -24.38
C GLY A 25 45.43 2.73 -23.02
N VAL A 26 45.05 3.86 -22.40
CA VAL A 26 44.12 3.87 -21.27
C VAL A 26 42.77 3.34 -21.76
N ARG A 27 42.54 2.02 -21.61
CA ARG A 27 41.20 1.48 -21.45
C ARG A 27 40.48 2.40 -20.46
N ALA A 28 39.30 2.88 -20.83
CA ALA A 28 38.46 3.60 -19.88
C ALA A 28 38.34 2.74 -18.62
N VAL A 29 38.98 3.19 -17.54
CA VAL A 29 38.66 2.69 -16.21
C VAL A 29 37.17 2.93 -16.09
N PRO A 30 36.34 1.90 -15.82
CA PRO A 30 34.91 2.13 -15.64
C PRO A 30 34.81 3.22 -14.57
N GLN A 31 34.19 4.36 -14.92
CA GLN A 31 33.98 5.42 -13.93
C GLN A 31 33.39 4.76 -12.71
N GLN A 32 34.00 4.97 -11.54
CA GLN A 32 33.44 4.44 -10.31
C GLN A 32 32.16 5.22 -10.04
N VAL A 33 31.08 4.66 -10.58
CA VAL A 33 29.69 5.04 -10.38
C VAL A 33 29.51 5.26 -8.88
N PRO A 34 29.03 6.44 -8.44
CA PRO A 34 28.93 6.75 -7.02
C PRO A 34 28.23 5.62 -6.25
N LEU A 35 28.82 5.25 -5.11
CA LEU A 35 28.36 4.12 -4.29
C LEU A 35 26.88 4.29 -3.95
N GLY A 36 26.01 3.49 -4.58
CA GLY A 36 24.54 3.58 -4.45
C GLY A 36 23.77 3.94 -5.73
N SER A 37 24.42 4.41 -6.81
CA SER A 37 23.71 4.71 -8.07
C SER A 37 23.62 3.47 -8.99
N HIS A 38 22.40 2.95 -9.16
CA HIS A 38 22.11 1.82 -10.04
C HIS A 38 22.20 2.21 -11.54
N PRO A 39 22.72 1.36 -12.45
CA PRO A 39 22.96 1.74 -13.86
C PRO A 39 21.75 2.23 -14.68
N CYS A 40 20.52 1.96 -14.24
CA CYS A 40 19.32 2.53 -14.88
C CYS A 40 18.98 3.96 -14.44
N SER A 41 19.51 4.42 -13.29
CA SER A 41 19.44 5.81 -12.87
C SER A 41 20.36 6.64 -13.76
N ARG A 42 19.81 7.13 -14.86
CA ARG A 42 20.54 7.77 -15.97
C ARG A 42 19.67 8.82 -16.66
N PRO A 43 20.25 9.84 -17.30
CA PRO A 43 19.52 10.69 -18.24
C PRO A 43 18.93 9.85 -19.38
N CYS A 44 17.61 9.93 -19.56
CA CYS A 44 16.92 9.20 -20.63
C CYS A 44 17.18 9.84 -22.00
N ALA A 45 17.24 8.98 -23.02
CA ALA A 45 17.54 9.40 -24.40
C ALA A 45 16.63 8.67 -25.39
N PRO A 46 16.20 9.32 -26.50
CA PRO A 46 15.24 8.76 -27.44
C PRO A 46 15.65 7.37 -27.94
N GLY A 47 14.74 6.40 -27.82
CA GLY A 47 14.94 5.01 -28.24
C GLY A 47 16.00 4.19 -27.48
N ARG A 48 16.54 4.67 -26.34
CA ARG A 48 17.58 3.96 -25.58
C ARG A 48 17.04 3.23 -24.34
N THR A 49 16.52 2.03 -24.56
CA THR A 49 16.06 1.11 -23.51
C THR A 49 17.16 0.14 -23.04
N MET A 50 17.05 -0.37 -21.82
CA MET A 50 17.91 -1.39 -21.24
C MET A 50 17.13 -2.34 -20.31
N THR A 51 17.80 -3.37 -19.77
CA THR A 51 17.23 -4.23 -18.73
C THR A 51 17.78 -3.83 -17.36
N CYS A 52 16.88 -3.42 -16.46
CA CYS A 52 17.17 -2.98 -15.11
C CYS A 52 16.97 -4.14 -14.14
N ARG A 53 18.07 -4.61 -13.52
CA ARG A 53 18.05 -5.76 -12.60
C ARG A 53 18.20 -5.29 -11.16
N TYR A 54 17.24 -5.66 -10.33
CA TYR A 54 17.23 -5.34 -8.91
C TYR A 54 16.96 -6.61 -8.12
N ASP A 55 17.64 -6.78 -6.99
CA ASP A 55 17.40 -7.88 -6.07
C ASP A 55 16.88 -7.29 -4.75
N PHE A 56 15.70 -7.78 -4.35
CA PHE A 56 14.91 -7.31 -3.23
C PHE A 56 14.90 -8.40 -2.15
N HIS A 57 15.55 -8.15 -1.03
CA HIS A 57 15.59 -9.02 0.14
C HIS A 57 14.56 -8.51 1.14
N VAL A 58 13.41 -9.20 1.23
CA VAL A 58 12.35 -8.87 2.19
C VAL A 58 12.70 -9.50 3.54
N GLU A 59 12.92 -8.67 4.56
CA GLU A 59 13.35 -9.08 5.90
C GLU A 59 12.46 -8.46 6.99
N ASN A 60 12.21 -9.22 8.06
CA ASN A 60 11.74 -8.66 9.32
C ASN A 60 12.88 -7.88 9.98
N TYR A 61 12.63 -6.63 10.38
CA TYR A 61 13.63 -5.73 10.97
C TYR A 61 13.02 -4.93 12.15
N HIS A 62 13.74 -3.92 12.66
CA HIS A 62 13.29 -3.10 13.78
C HIS A 62 13.77 -1.64 13.63
N SER A 63 12.93 -0.65 13.94
CA SER A 63 13.36 0.75 14.03
C SER A 63 14.13 1.01 15.33
N MET A 64 15.04 1.99 15.32
CA MET A 64 15.99 2.28 16.41
C MET A 64 16.81 1.04 16.82
N SER A 65 17.19 0.21 15.84
CA SER A 65 17.94 -1.03 16.07
C SER A 65 19.37 -0.76 16.59
N LYS A 66 20.07 -1.83 16.99
CA LYS A 66 21.51 -1.80 17.34
C LYS A 66 22.42 -1.20 16.24
N ALA A 67 21.95 -1.04 15.01
CA ALA A 67 22.68 -0.34 13.95
C ALA A 67 22.75 1.18 14.19
N CYS A 68 21.76 1.76 14.85
CA CYS A 68 21.60 3.20 15.09
C CYS A 68 22.45 3.77 16.25
N TYR A 69 23.22 2.93 16.95
CA TYR A 69 24.18 3.34 17.99
C TYR A 69 23.59 4.35 19.01
N SER A 70 23.99 5.63 18.96
CA SER A 70 23.54 6.69 19.87
C SER A 70 22.57 7.69 19.20
N CYS A 71 21.90 7.32 18.11
CA CYS A 71 20.79 8.10 17.57
C CYS A 71 19.65 8.24 18.62
N PRO A 72 19.03 9.42 18.81
CA PRO A 72 19.30 10.68 18.11
C PRO A 72 20.37 11.58 18.76
N TRP A 73 20.85 11.27 19.97
CA TRP A 73 21.88 12.06 20.68
C TRP A 73 23.17 12.27 19.88
N ASN A 74 23.49 11.38 18.95
CA ASN A 74 24.44 11.60 17.87
C ASN A 74 23.73 11.53 16.51
N ALA A 75 23.47 12.67 15.89
CA ALA A 75 22.85 12.75 14.56
C ALA A 75 23.64 11.99 13.46
N THR A 76 24.97 11.86 13.62
CA THR A 76 25.80 11.07 12.69
C THR A 76 25.48 9.58 12.77
N ASP A 77 25.09 9.07 13.95
CA ASP A 77 24.74 7.67 14.12
C ASP A 77 23.36 7.33 13.53
N CYS A 78 22.48 8.32 13.35
CA CYS A 78 21.22 8.16 12.62
C CYS A 78 21.42 7.94 11.11
N ALA A 79 22.59 8.28 10.56
CA ALA A 79 22.92 8.15 9.13
C ALA A 79 23.76 6.90 8.81
N ARG A 80 23.82 5.92 9.71
CA ARG A 80 24.61 4.69 9.55
C ARG A 80 23.92 3.70 8.61
N PRO A 81 24.69 2.86 7.88
CA PRO A 81 24.14 1.68 7.23
C PRO A 81 23.32 0.81 8.21
N ASP A 82 22.24 0.22 7.72
CA ASP A 82 21.22 -0.54 8.47
C ASP A 82 20.50 0.26 9.60
N CYS A 83 20.78 1.55 9.84
CA CYS A 83 20.01 2.33 10.80
C CYS A 83 18.70 2.84 10.18
N ILE A 84 17.58 2.39 10.74
CA ILE A 84 16.24 2.95 10.47
C ILE A 84 15.79 3.68 11.73
N ALA A 85 15.85 5.02 11.70
CA ALA A 85 15.45 5.87 12.82
C ALA A 85 13.93 6.13 12.86
N ALA A 86 13.25 6.14 11.70
CA ALA A 86 11.86 6.57 11.56
C ALA A 86 11.61 7.92 12.27
N ASP A 87 10.63 7.98 13.16
CA ASP A 87 10.30 9.12 14.02
C ASP A 87 10.82 8.98 15.48
N GLY A 88 11.73 8.02 15.70
CA GLY A 88 12.27 7.67 17.00
C GLY A 88 11.46 6.62 17.77
N ALA A 89 10.27 6.22 17.31
CA ALA A 89 9.59 5.05 17.86
C ALA A 89 10.36 3.77 17.49
N SER A 90 10.50 2.85 18.44
CA SER A 90 11.18 1.56 18.22
C SER A 90 10.13 0.45 18.13
N ARG A 91 9.97 -0.12 16.94
CA ARG A 91 9.00 -1.18 16.62
C ARG A 91 9.54 -2.17 15.58
N ALA A 92 8.93 -3.34 15.51
CA ALA A 92 9.18 -4.30 14.43
C ALA A 92 8.70 -3.75 13.07
N LEU A 93 9.40 -4.13 12.00
CA LEU A 93 9.23 -3.66 10.62
C LEU A 93 9.27 -4.84 9.63
N VAL A 94 8.72 -4.63 8.43
CA VAL A 94 8.97 -5.46 7.24
C VAL A 94 9.58 -4.55 6.18
N VAL A 95 10.83 -4.82 5.77
CA VAL A 95 11.61 -3.90 4.91
C VAL A 95 12.31 -4.63 3.77
N VAL A 96 12.59 -3.90 2.70
CA VAL A 96 13.39 -4.38 1.57
C VAL A 96 14.82 -3.87 1.69
N ASN A 97 15.80 -4.77 1.63
CA ASN A 97 17.24 -4.48 1.70
C ASN A 97 17.66 -3.67 2.94
N ARG A 98 16.89 -3.76 4.04
CA ARG A 98 17.04 -2.97 5.29
C ARG A 98 17.00 -1.46 5.11
N MET A 99 16.27 -1.01 4.10
CA MET A 99 16.03 0.41 3.83
C MET A 99 14.58 0.76 4.20
N LEU A 100 14.38 1.95 4.77
CA LEU A 100 13.07 2.58 4.93
C LEU A 100 13.17 4.03 4.41
N PRO A 101 12.54 4.38 3.27
CA PRO A 101 11.84 3.51 2.34
C PRO A 101 12.78 2.49 1.66
N GLY A 102 12.21 1.48 1.03
CA GLY A 102 12.95 0.54 0.19
C GLY A 102 13.59 1.20 -1.06
N PRO A 103 14.35 0.44 -1.87
CA PRO A 103 15.07 0.94 -3.04
C PRO A 103 14.21 1.77 -4.02
N SER A 104 14.66 2.99 -4.34
CA SER A 104 14.06 3.84 -5.38
C SER A 104 14.45 3.34 -6.79
N LEU A 105 13.44 2.98 -7.59
CA LEU A 105 13.63 2.38 -8.91
C LEU A 105 13.55 3.46 -10.00
N GLN A 106 14.72 4.00 -10.36
CA GLN A 106 14.87 5.00 -11.42
C GLN A 106 15.13 4.32 -12.77
N VAL A 107 14.23 4.50 -13.74
CA VAL A 107 14.27 3.86 -15.07
C VAL A 107 13.79 4.83 -16.17
N CYS A 108 13.99 4.45 -17.44
CA CYS A 108 13.46 5.18 -18.59
C CYS A 108 12.28 4.46 -19.24
N LEU A 109 11.42 5.21 -19.91
CA LEU A 109 10.31 4.66 -20.70
C LEU A 109 10.82 3.60 -21.71
N GLY A 110 10.14 2.45 -21.75
CA GLY A 110 10.49 1.29 -22.57
C GLY A 110 11.55 0.35 -21.99
N ASP A 111 12.21 0.70 -20.87
CA ASP A 111 13.11 -0.21 -20.14
C ASP A 111 12.35 -1.48 -19.71
N ARG A 112 13.11 -2.58 -19.55
CA ARG A 112 12.59 -3.81 -18.94
C ARG A 112 13.06 -3.90 -17.50
N LEU A 113 12.14 -3.95 -16.55
CA LEU A 113 12.48 -4.28 -15.17
C LEU A 113 12.56 -5.81 -15.01
N GLU A 114 13.54 -6.25 -14.24
CA GLU A 114 13.70 -7.62 -13.76
C GLU A 114 14.01 -7.53 -12.26
N VAL A 115 12.99 -7.68 -11.41
CA VAL A 115 13.15 -7.57 -9.95
C VAL A 115 13.01 -8.96 -9.32
N THR A 116 14.09 -9.47 -8.72
CA THR A 116 14.08 -10.72 -7.96
C THR A 116 13.69 -10.42 -6.51
N VAL A 117 12.47 -10.80 -6.11
CA VAL A 117 12.00 -10.68 -4.73
C VAL A 117 12.32 -11.99 -4.01
N HIS A 118 13.26 -11.92 -3.07
CA HIS A 118 13.64 -12.99 -2.16
C HIS A 118 12.95 -12.76 -0.81
N ASN A 119 12.10 -13.70 -0.40
CA ASN A 119 11.44 -13.64 0.90
C ASN A 119 12.33 -14.32 1.95
N HIS A 120 12.93 -13.55 2.86
CA HIS A 120 13.74 -14.06 3.98
C HIS A 120 12.97 -14.08 5.31
N MET A 121 11.70 -13.67 5.32
CA MET A 121 10.83 -13.81 6.49
C MET A 121 10.56 -15.31 6.77
N PRO A 122 10.52 -15.74 8.04
CA PRO A 122 10.42 -17.16 8.39
C PRO A 122 9.00 -17.73 8.29
N GLU A 123 7.99 -16.87 8.41
CA GLU A 123 6.59 -17.25 8.67
C GLU A 123 5.58 -16.58 7.74
N GLN A 124 5.91 -15.40 7.20
CA GLN A 124 5.01 -14.64 6.33
C GLN A 124 5.33 -14.85 4.86
N SER A 125 4.30 -15.05 4.03
CA SER A 125 4.42 -14.86 2.58
C SER A 125 4.41 -13.37 2.21
N THR A 126 4.80 -13.01 0.99
CA THR A 126 4.85 -11.61 0.54
C THR A 126 4.60 -11.48 -0.96
N SER A 127 4.47 -10.26 -1.45
CA SER A 127 4.39 -9.93 -2.88
C SER A 127 4.94 -8.53 -3.11
N VAL A 128 5.05 -8.09 -4.37
CA VAL A 128 5.30 -6.68 -4.71
C VAL A 128 4.40 -6.28 -5.87
N HIS A 129 3.50 -5.32 -5.62
CA HIS A 129 2.74 -4.62 -6.64
C HIS A 129 3.49 -3.37 -7.14
N TRP A 130 3.15 -2.94 -8.35
CA TRP A 130 3.84 -1.89 -9.12
C TRP A 130 2.86 -0.75 -9.41
N HIS A 131 2.43 -0.07 -8.34
CA HIS A 131 1.34 0.91 -8.33
C HIS A 131 1.40 1.91 -9.48
N GLY A 132 0.39 1.82 -10.35
CA GLY A 132 0.20 2.69 -11.51
C GLY A 132 0.93 2.24 -12.78
N LEU A 133 1.65 1.12 -12.78
CA LEU A 133 2.11 0.48 -14.03
C LEU A 133 1.01 -0.42 -14.60
N GLN A 134 0.75 -0.27 -15.89
CA GLN A 134 -0.41 -0.92 -16.54
C GLN A 134 -0.17 -2.39 -16.89
N GLN A 135 1.07 -2.88 -16.86
CA GLN A 135 1.40 -4.32 -17.03
C GLN A 135 0.91 -4.92 -18.36
N HIS A 136 0.85 -4.14 -19.44
CA HIS A 136 0.34 -4.61 -20.73
C HIS A 136 1.09 -5.84 -21.25
N GLY A 137 0.35 -6.94 -21.45
CA GLY A 137 0.93 -8.23 -21.85
C GLY A 137 1.76 -8.93 -20.77
N THR A 138 1.86 -8.38 -19.56
CA THR A 138 2.46 -9.01 -18.37
C THR A 138 1.56 -9.00 -17.12
N PRO A 139 0.24 -9.31 -17.20
CA PRO A 139 -0.65 -9.28 -16.04
C PRO A 139 -0.22 -10.23 -14.90
N TYR A 140 0.48 -11.32 -15.22
CA TYR A 140 1.13 -12.22 -14.24
C TYR A 140 2.26 -11.58 -13.41
N MET A 141 2.63 -10.33 -13.69
CA MET A 141 3.68 -9.58 -12.99
C MET A 141 3.10 -8.41 -12.17
N ASP A 142 1.77 -8.28 -12.13
CA ASP A 142 1.07 -7.22 -11.39
C ASP A 142 1.26 -7.32 -9.87
N GLY A 143 1.39 -8.52 -9.30
CA GLY A 143 1.81 -8.70 -7.91
C GLY A 143 0.72 -8.98 -6.89
N VAL A 144 -0.56 -9.01 -7.25
CA VAL A 144 -1.65 -9.26 -6.30
C VAL A 144 -1.79 -10.77 -5.98
N PRO A 145 -1.66 -11.19 -4.71
CA PRO A 145 -1.94 -12.56 -4.27
C PRO A 145 -3.36 -12.97 -4.58
N PHE A 146 -3.56 -14.21 -5.00
CA PHE A 146 -4.86 -14.82 -5.27
C PHE A 146 -5.72 -14.12 -6.37
N VAL A 147 -5.22 -13.06 -7.01
CA VAL A 147 -5.75 -12.52 -8.28
C VAL A 147 -4.79 -12.85 -9.42
N THR A 148 -3.60 -12.23 -9.44
CA THR A 148 -2.65 -12.36 -10.57
C THR A 148 -1.55 -13.40 -10.33
N GLN A 149 -1.20 -13.69 -9.07
CA GLN A 149 -0.20 -14.71 -8.71
C GLN A 149 -0.43 -15.36 -7.34
N CYS A 150 0.32 -16.43 -7.04
CA CYS A 150 0.49 -16.89 -5.66
C CYS A 150 1.48 -15.98 -4.92
N PRO A 151 1.31 -15.76 -3.60
CA PRO A 151 2.28 -15.00 -2.82
C PRO A 151 3.60 -15.78 -2.65
N VAL A 152 4.70 -15.05 -2.61
CA VAL A 152 6.07 -15.55 -2.46
C VAL A 152 6.25 -16.12 -1.06
N GLN A 153 6.36 -17.44 -0.96
CA GLN A 153 6.43 -18.17 0.30
C GLN A 153 7.72 -17.88 1.09
N PRO A 154 7.74 -18.08 2.42
CA PRO A 154 8.95 -18.05 3.23
C PRO A 154 10.12 -18.80 2.59
N HIS A 155 11.32 -18.21 2.64
CA HIS A 155 12.57 -18.74 2.08
C HIS A 155 12.55 -19.04 0.56
N SER A 156 11.55 -18.55 -0.18
CA SER A 156 11.46 -18.67 -1.64
C SER A 156 11.76 -17.35 -2.35
N ALA A 157 11.81 -17.37 -3.69
CA ALA A 157 11.99 -16.18 -4.49
C ALA A 157 11.15 -16.21 -5.77
N PHE A 158 10.71 -15.04 -6.21
CA PHE A 158 9.98 -14.82 -7.46
C PHE A 158 10.61 -13.66 -8.23
N ARG A 159 10.57 -13.68 -9.57
CA ARG A 159 11.17 -12.63 -10.41
C ARG A 159 10.14 -11.97 -11.32
N TYR A 160 9.73 -10.78 -10.92
CA TYR A 160 8.91 -9.88 -11.71
C TYR A 160 9.66 -9.44 -12.98
N SER A 161 8.98 -9.42 -14.13
CA SER A 161 9.63 -9.13 -15.41
C SER A 161 8.68 -8.50 -16.45
N PHE A 162 8.61 -7.18 -16.43
CA PHE A 162 7.68 -6.36 -17.22
C PHE A 162 8.41 -5.18 -17.91
N ARG A 163 7.71 -4.39 -18.71
CA ARG A 163 8.23 -3.14 -19.29
C ARG A 163 7.73 -1.95 -18.48
N ALA A 164 8.53 -0.90 -18.37
CA ALA A 164 8.03 0.42 -18.03
C ALA A 164 7.36 1.00 -19.29
N ASP A 165 6.05 0.79 -19.42
CA ASP A 165 5.26 1.09 -20.62
C ASP A 165 4.52 2.44 -20.55
N ASN A 166 4.15 2.90 -19.35
CA ASN A 166 3.72 4.27 -19.09
C ASN A 166 4.79 5.07 -18.32
N ALA A 167 4.84 6.39 -18.57
CA ALA A 167 5.77 7.32 -17.92
C ALA A 167 5.20 7.87 -16.60
N GLY A 168 6.07 8.49 -15.79
CA GLY A 168 5.66 9.32 -14.65
C GLY A 168 6.14 8.85 -13.28
N THR A 169 5.43 9.30 -12.24
CA THR A 169 5.70 8.99 -10.82
C THR A 169 4.78 7.88 -10.36
N HIS A 170 5.40 6.76 -9.98
CA HIS A 170 4.78 5.53 -9.51
C HIS A 170 5.45 5.09 -8.20
N PHE A 171 5.01 3.99 -7.65
CA PHE A 171 5.72 3.34 -6.55
C PHE A 171 5.55 1.83 -6.61
N TRP A 172 6.25 1.13 -5.74
CA TRP A 172 6.04 -0.28 -5.50
C TRP A 172 5.77 -0.48 -4.00
N HIS A 173 4.98 -1.48 -3.67
CA HIS A 173 4.69 -1.86 -2.29
C HIS A 173 4.32 -3.33 -2.18
N SER A 174 4.42 -3.91 -0.97
CA SER A 174 3.81 -5.22 -0.71
C SER A 174 2.29 -5.12 -0.77
N HIS A 175 1.66 -6.11 -1.41
CA HIS A 175 0.21 -6.25 -1.55
C HIS A 175 -0.22 -7.52 -0.81
N THR A 176 0.17 -7.65 0.46
CA THR A 176 0.02 -8.90 1.25
C THR A 176 -0.04 -8.57 2.74
N GLY A 177 -1.26 -8.45 3.28
CA GLY A 177 -1.45 -7.92 4.62
C GLY A 177 -0.94 -6.49 4.74
N CYS A 178 -0.85 -5.98 5.98
CA CYS A 178 -0.38 -4.62 6.25
C CYS A 178 1.15 -4.40 6.05
N GLN A 179 1.82 -5.20 5.22
CA GLN A 179 3.29 -5.20 5.08
C GLN A 179 3.85 -3.86 4.56
N ARG A 180 3.13 -3.12 3.71
CA ARG A 180 3.60 -1.80 3.23
C ARG A 180 3.66 -0.78 4.38
N ALA A 181 2.67 -0.80 5.27
CA ALA A 181 2.59 0.05 6.44
C ALA A 181 3.75 -0.19 7.44
N ASP A 182 4.25 -1.43 7.48
CA ASP A 182 5.41 -1.83 8.27
C ASP A 182 6.77 -1.61 7.56
N GLY A 183 6.75 -1.04 6.34
CA GLY A 183 7.93 -0.52 5.64
C GLY A 183 8.21 -1.10 4.24
N ALA A 184 7.40 -2.05 3.76
CA ALA A 184 7.63 -2.72 2.48
C ALA A 184 7.13 -1.90 1.28
N LEU A 185 7.70 -0.72 1.07
CA LEU A 185 7.35 0.23 0.01
C LEU A 185 8.57 1.03 -0.49
N GLY A 186 8.50 1.56 -1.72
CA GLY A 186 9.55 2.40 -2.30
C GLY A 186 9.17 3.03 -3.63
N MET A 187 9.87 4.09 -4.04
CA MET A 187 9.55 4.85 -5.25
C MET A 187 9.83 4.07 -6.54
N LEU A 188 9.07 4.35 -7.60
CA LEU A 188 9.36 3.94 -8.98
C LEU A 188 9.15 5.14 -9.91
N THR A 189 10.15 5.51 -10.71
CA THR A 189 10.03 6.67 -11.61
C THR A 189 10.41 6.27 -13.03
N VAL A 190 9.44 6.38 -13.94
CA VAL A 190 9.63 6.10 -15.37
C VAL A 190 9.83 7.44 -16.09
N ARG A 191 11.09 7.77 -16.36
CA ARG A 191 11.47 9.05 -16.94
C ARG A 191 11.46 8.99 -18.48
N VAL A 192 11.09 10.10 -19.10
CA VAL A 192 11.27 10.35 -20.54
C VAL A 192 12.47 11.28 -20.76
N PRO A 193 13.04 11.38 -21.97
CA PRO A 193 13.99 12.44 -22.30
C PRO A 193 13.35 13.82 -22.07
N LYS A 194 14.07 14.77 -21.47
CA LYS A 194 13.54 16.12 -21.16
C LYS A 194 13.06 16.93 -22.39
N VAL A 195 13.43 16.50 -23.60
CA VAL A 195 12.96 17.07 -24.88
C VAL A 195 11.68 16.42 -25.42
N GLU A 196 11.25 15.31 -24.81
CA GLU A 196 9.99 14.60 -25.07
C GLU A 196 8.99 14.78 -23.91
N ASP A 197 9.45 15.26 -22.75
CA ASP A 197 8.61 15.69 -21.60
C ASP A 197 7.84 16.99 -21.95
N PRO A 198 6.49 16.99 -21.96
CA PRO A 198 5.71 18.19 -22.28
C PRO A 198 5.88 19.30 -21.24
N HIS A 199 6.29 18.95 -20.01
CA HIS A 199 6.62 19.88 -18.93
C HIS A 199 8.12 20.18 -18.84
N GLY A 200 8.95 19.59 -19.70
CA GLY A 200 10.39 19.83 -19.79
C GLY A 200 10.83 21.30 -19.78
N PRO A 201 10.09 22.26 -20.40
CA PRO A 201 10.40 23.69 -20.32
C PRO A 201 10.08 24.35 -18.95
N LEU A 202 9.23 23.74 -18.13
CA LEU A 202 8.72 24.31 -16.88
C LEU A 202 9.65 24.15 -15.69
N TYR A 203 10.49 23.11 -15.69
CA TYR A 203 11.50 22.86 -14.67
C TYR A 203 12.92 22.94 -15.25
N ASP A 204 13.91 23.17 -14.41
CA ASP A 204 15.33 23.12 -14.75
C ASP A 204 15.92 21.76 -14.36
N GLU A 205 15.63 21.31 -13.13
CA GLU A 205 16.09 20.05 -12.56
C GLU A 205 14.93 19.08 -12.26
N ASP A 206 15.13 17.79 -12.51
CA ASP A 206 14.24 16.68 -12.13
C ASP A 206 15.12 15.52 -11.66
N LEU A 207 15.27 15.40 -10.34
CA LEU A 207 16.33 14.62 -9.71
C LEU A 207 15.73 13.49 -8.84
N PRO A 208 16.39 12.32 -8.68
CA PRO A 208 15.95 11.27 -7.77
C PRO A 208 15.78 11.74 -6.32
N GLU A 209 16.62 12.68 -5.88
CA GLU A 209 16.65 13.21 -4.51
C GLU A 209 15.50 14.19 -4.22
N HIS A 210 14.70 14.57 -5.22
CA HIS A 210 13.52 15.44 -5.09
C HIS A 210 12.21 14.64 -5.10
N GLY A 211 12.31 13.32 -4.90
CA GLY A 211 11.19 12.45 -4.56
C GLY A 211 10.72 12.66 -3.13
N ILE A 212 9.40 12.75 -2.94
CA ILE A 212 8.74 12.90 -1.63
C ILE A 212 7.81 11.71 -1.45
N LEU A 213 8.24 10.69 -0.71
CA LEU A 213 7.44 9.52 -0.38
C LEU A 213 6.95 9.65 1.07
N VAL A 214 5.64 9.82 1.24
CA VAL A 214 4.99 10.01 2.55
C VAL A 214 3.98 8.90 2.85
N TRP A 215 3.85 8.59 4.13
CA TRP A 215 2.79 7.73 4.65
C TRP A 215 2.55 8.06 6.13
N ASP A 216 1.32 7.84 6.58
CA ASP A 216 0.97 7.83 8.00
C ASP A 216 1.65 6.66 8.72
N TRP A 217 1.93 6.83 10.02
CA TRP A 217 2.80 5.92 10.78
C TRP A 217 2.23 5.56 12.14
N THR A 218 2.42 4.32 12.55
CA THR A 218 2.00 3.78 13.85
C THR A 218 3.20 3.28 14.65
N HIS A 219 3.13 3.38 15.97
CA HIS A 219 4.18 2.91 16.88
C HIS A 219 4.09 1.42 17.20
N THR A 220 3.00 0.77 16.80
CA THR A 220 2.80 -0.68 16.80
C THR A 220 2.83 -1.24 15.36
N PRO A 221 3.14 -2.54 15.17
CA PRO A 221 3.01 -3.21 13.87
C PRO A 221 1.58 -3.11 13.33
N ALA A 222 1.44 -2.82 12.03
CA ALA A 222 0.16 -2.49 11.44
C ALA A 222 -0.86 -3.64 11.54
N ALA A 223 -0.41 -4.89 11.39
CA ALA A 223 -1.25 -6.08 11.62
C ALA A 223 -1.73 -6.22 13.08
N SER A 224 -0.91 -5.81 14.06
CA SER A 224 -1.31 -5.79 15.46
C SER A 224 -2.35 -4.69 15.73
N LYS A 225 -2.18 -3.50 15.12
CA LYS A 225 -3.16 -2.42 15.22
C LYS A 225 -4.46 -2.75 14.50
N PHE A 226 -4.41 -3.44 13.36
CA PHE A 226 -5.59 -3.97 12.66
C PHE A 226 -6.41 -4.88 13.58
N LEU A 227 -5.79 -5.89 14.19
CA LEU A 227 -6.49 -6.80 15.10
C LEU A 227 -7.00 -6.08 16.35
N ALA A 228 -6.21 -5.19 16.94
CA ALA A 228 -6.62 -4.40 18.11
C ALA A 228 -7.80 -3.47 17.78
N HIS A 229 -7.85 -2.88 16.59
CA HIS A 229 -8.96 -2.04 16.16
C HIS A 229 -10.26 -2.84 15.99
N HIS A 230 -10.22 -3.93 15.22
CA HIS A 230 -11.43 -4.69 14.92
C HIS A 230 -11.97 -5.49 16.11
N HIS A 231 -11.14 -5.83 17.10
CA HIS A 231 -11.57 -6.35 18.41
C HIS A 231 -11.76 -5.26 19.48
N ALA A 232 -11.78 -3.97 19.10
CA ALA A 232 -12.06 -2.81 19.93
C ALA A 232 -11.17 -2.64 21.20
N GLY A 233 -9.88 -2.96 21.06
CA GLY A 233 -8.82 -2.71 22.04
C GLY A 233 -7.88 -1.53 21.71
N ASP A 234 -7.88 -1.01 20.47
CA ASP A 234 -7.21 0.23 20.06
C ASP A 234 -8.04 0.96 18.98
N ASP A 235 -7.62 2.15 18.58
CA ASP A 235 -8.17 2.89 17.43
C ASP A 235 -7.44 2.53 16.11
N ASN A 236 -7.88 3.15 15.00
CA ASN A 236 -7.24 3.12 13.69
C ASN A 236 -6.50 4.44 13.35
N LYS A 237 -6.05 5.22 14.35
CA LYS A 237 -5.45 6.54 14.16
C LYS A 237 -3.92 6.46 14.11
N ALA A 238 -3.30 7.29 13.27
CA ALA A 238 -1.85 7.34 13.11
C ALA A 238 -1.16 8.08 14.26
N ASP A 239 0.01 7.63 14.68
CA ASP A 239 0.82 8.27 15.73
C ASP A 239 1.67 9.43 15.17
N SER A 240 2.11 9.33 13.92
CA SER A 240 2.86 10.37 13.21
C SER A 240 2.74 10.22 11.69
N VAL A 241 3.53 10.99 10.93
CA VAL A 241 3.69 10.86 9.47
C VAL A 241 5.19 10.77 9.20
N LEU A 242 5.60 9.97 8.21
CA LEU A 242 7.00 9.92 7.77
C LEU A 242 7.16 10.60 6.40
N ILE A 243 8.29 11.30 6.22
CA ILE A 243 8.72 11.85 4.93
C ILE A 243 10.05 11.19 4.57
N ASN A 244 10.10 10.43 3.47
CA ASN A 244 11.26 9.63 3.06
C ASN A 244 11.85 8.79 4.22
N GLY A 245 10.96 8.13 4.99
CA GLY A 245 11.35 7.26 6.12
C GLY A 245 11.88 7.98 7.36
N LYS A 246 11.73 9.31 7.42
CA LYS A 246 12.19 10.16 8.53
C LYS A 246 11.02 10.90 9.15
N GLY A 247 11.06 11.03 10.47
CA GLY A 247 10.16 11.89 11.24
C GLY A 247 10.84 12.40 12.51
N ALA A 248 10.14 13.21 13.28
CA ALA A 248 10.63 13.91 14.45
C ALA A 248 9.57 14.00 15.57
N ALA A 249 8.65 13.04 15.64
CA ALA A 249 7.56 12.99 16.60
C ALA A 249 8.04 12.70 18.04
N ARG A 250 8.98 11.76 18.23
CA ARG A 250 9.44 11.37 19.56
C ARG A 250 10.50 12.34 20.11
N ARG A 251 10.24 12.86 21.31
CA ARG A 251 11.16 13.70 22.09
C ARG A 251 12.03 12.85 23.00
N PHE A 252 13.34 13.08 22.97
CA PHE A 252 14.33 12.42 23.83
C PHE A 252 14.98 13.44 24.76
N PRO A 253 15.28 13.11 26.04
CA PRO A 253 15.90 14.05 26.96
C PRO A 253 17.40 14.25 26.64
N SER A 254 17.89 15.49 26.74
CA SER A 254 19.30 15.84 26.76
C SER A 254 19.82 16.09 28.19
N PRO A 255 21.14 16.24 28.39
CA PRO A 255 21.71 16.73 29.65
C PRO A 255 21.41 18.20 29.98
N ASP A 256 20.97 19.02 29.02
CA ASP A 256 20.63 20.44 29.20
C ASP A 256 19.12 20.71 29.30
N GLY A 257 18.29 19.66 29.23
CA GLY A 257 16.83 19.72 29.28
C GLY A 257 16.13 20.04 27.95
N SER A 258 16.87 20.34 26.88
CA SER A 258 16.29 20.46 25.54
C SER A 258 15.85 19.10 24.96
N PRO A 259 14.77 19.06 24.16
CA PRO A 259 14.32 17.82 23.50
C PRO A 259 15.18 17.53 22.26
N VAL A 260 15.92 16.43 22.28
CA VAL A 260 16.55 15.88 21.08
C VAL A 260 15.49 15.14 20.25
N LEU A 261 15.54 15.31 18.92
CA LEU A 261 14.63 14.69 17.95
C LEU A 261 15.43 13.86 16.93
N THR A 262 14.79 12.89 16.30
CA THR A 262 15.33 12.21 15.12
C THR A 262 15.44 13.16 13.91
N PRO A 263 16.40 12.97 12.99
CA PRO A 263 16.62 13.91 11.89
C PRO A 263 15.46 13.94 10.89
N ARG A 264 15.03 15.15 10.51
CA ARG A 264 14.05 15.40 9.44
C ARG A 264 14.64 15.15 8.05
N GLU A 265 13.78 15.01 7.04
CA GLU A 265 14.25 15.00 5.64
C GLU A 265 14.70 16.39 5.17
N VAL A 266 15.68 16.45 4.25
CA VAL A 266 16.26 17.71 3.75
C VAL A 266 16.38 17.70 2.23
N PHE A 267 15.57 18.52 1.56
CA PHE A 267 15.63 18.74 0.11
C PHE A 267 16.51 19.96 -0.20
N THR A 268 17.53 19.82 -1.04
CA THR A 268 18.48 20.91 -1.33
C THR A 268 18.24 21.52 -2.71
N VAL A 269 18.05 22.84 -2.77
CA VAL A 269 17.76 23.60 -3.99
C VAL A 269 18.73 24.76 -4.21
N THR A 270 19.03 25.10 -5.46
CA THR A 270 19.85 26.27 -5.82
C THR A 270 18.95 27.44 -6.21
N LYS A 271 19.19 28.63 -5.64
CA LYS A 271 18.40 29.84 -5.94
C LYS A 271 18.36 30.12 -7.44
N GLY A 272 17.16 30.37 -7.96
CA GLY A 272 16.91 30.71 -9.37
C GLY A 272 16.75 29.51 -10.30
N LEU A 273 16.74 28.27 -9.78
CA LEU A 273 16.37 27.07 -10.54
C LEU A 273 14.97 26.57 -10.14
N ARG A 274 14.30 25.89 -11.07
CA ARG A 274 12.99 25.26 -10.88
C ARG A 274 13.16 23.75 -10.78
N TYR A 275 12.54 23.14 -9.77
CA TYR A 275 12.70 21.71 -9.45
C TYR A 275 11.37 20.96 -9.60
N ARG A 276 11.35 19.87 -10.37
CA ARG A 276 10.22 18.90 -10.40
C ARG A 276 10.33 18.01 -9.16
N PHE A 277 9.50 18.28 -8.16
CA PHE A 277 9.29 17.38 -7.02
C PHE A 277 8.24 16.33 -7.38
N ARG A 278 8.41 15.12 -6.85
CA ARG A 278 7.59 13.94 -7.17
C ARG A 278 6.99 13.35 -5.89
N LEU A 279 5.77 13.76 -5.55
CA LEU A 279 5.04 13.31 -4.36
C LEU A 279 4.36 11.96 -4.60
N ILE A 280 4.45 11.07 -3.62
CA ILE A 280 3.70 9.83 -3.49
C ILE A 280 3.13 9.78 -2.08
N ASN A 281 1.80 9.65 -1.93
CA ASN A 281 1.20 9.26 -0.65
C ASN A 281 0.95 7.76 -0.64
N ALA A 282 1.80 7.00 0.05
CA ALA A 282 1.68 5.57 0.26
C ALA A 282 0.99 5.21 1.60
N GLY A 283 0.29 6.18 2.20
CA GLY A 283 -0.49 6.06 3.44
C GLY A 283 -1.46 4.88 3.45
N PHE A 284 -1.76 4.39 4.65
CA PHE A 284 -2.45 3.11 4.86
C PHE A 284 -3.69 3.21 5.76
N LEU A 285 -3.81 4.26 6.57
CA LEU A 285 -5.02 4.61 7.32
C LEU A 285 -5.81 5.72 6.59
N ASN A 286 -6.93 6.16 7.16
CA ASN A 286 -7.73 7.28 6.64
C ASN A 286 -7.08 8.65 6.95
N CYS A 287 -5.85 8.86 6.49
CA CYS A 287 -5.08 10.09 6.68
C CYS A 287 -4.70 10.73 5.34
N PRO A 288 -5.54 11.63 4.80
CA PRO A 288 -5.14 12.54 3.73
C PRO A 288 -4.05 13.49 4.21
N LEU A 289 -3.11 13.85 3.34
CA LEU A 289 -1.97 14.71 3.68
C LEU A 289 -1.99 16.00 2.86
N GLU A 290 -2.04 17.16 3.52
CA GLU A 290 -1.84 18.48 2.88
C GLU A 290 -0.34 18.81 2.80
N LEU A 291 0.17 18.89 1.57
CA LEU A 291 1.48 19.46 1.23
C LEU A 291 1.39 20.99 1.10
N SER A 292 2.29 21.70 1.79
CA SER A 292 2.62 23.12 1.51
C SER A 292 4.11 23.39 1.73
N ILE A 293 4.64 24.48 1.15
CA ILE A 293 6.04 24.90 1.32
C ILE A 293 6.09 26.38 1.70
N ASP A 294 6.61 26.73 2.88
CA ASP A 294 6.64 28.09 3.40
C ASP A 294 7.26 29.06 2.38
N ASN A 295 6.57 30.16 2.09
CA ASN A 295 6.89 31.19 1.09
C ASN A 295 7.00 30.74 -0.39
N HIS A 296 6.68 29.49 -0.74
CA HIS A 296 6.71 29.01 -2.14
C HIS A 296 5.32 28.59 -2.63
N THR A 297 4.99 28.86 -3.89
CA THR A 297 3.81 28.28 -4.56
C THR A 297 4.20 26.99 -5.27
N LEU A 298 3.25 26.06 -5.40
CA LEU A 298 3.42 24.81 -6.13
C LEU A 298 2.82 24.98 -7.53
N LEU A 299 3.51 24.54 -8.58
CA LEU A 299 2.95 24.42 -9.94
C LEU A 299 2.71 22.94 -10.24
N VAL A 300 1.47 22.46 -10.06
CA VAL A 300 1.07 21.09 -10.37
C VAL A 300 1.18 20.84 -11.86
N VAL A 301 1.82 19.74 -12.26
CA VAL A 301 2.03 19.36 -13.67
C VAL A 301 1.60 17.93 -14.00
N ALA A 302 1.54 17.00 -13.05
CA ALA A 302 1.00 15.66 -13.29
C ALA A 302 0.31 15.09 -12.03
N SER A 303 -0.61 14.14 -12.22
CA SER A 303 -1.12 13.26 -11.16
C SER A 303 -1.10 11.81 -11.63
N ASP A 304 -0.76 10.87 -10.74
CA ASP A 304 -0.64 9.43 -10.98
C ASP A 304 0.26 9.04 -12.18
N GLY A 305 1.17 9.94 -12.58
CA GLY A 305 2.05 9.79 -13.74
C GLY A 305 1.50 10.36 -15.06
N ALA A 306 0.23 10.79 -15.10
CA ALA A 306 -0.37 11.45 -16.26
C ALA A 306 -0.27 12.98 -16.19
N ASP A 307 0.14 13.58 -17.30
CA ASP A 307 0.39 15.02 -17.43
C ASP A 307 -0.91 15.85 -17.54
N VAL A 308 -0.97 16.96 -16.79
CA VAL A 308 -2.11 17.90 -16.75
C VAL A 308 -1.71 19.32 -17.15
N LYS A 309 -2.67 20.12 -17.61
CA LYS A 309 -2.45 21.55 -17.87
C LYS A 309 -2.01 22.22 -16.57
N PRO A 310 -0.85 22.93 -16.52
CA PRO A 310 -0.26 23.33 -15.25
C PRO A 310 -1.14 24.28 -14.41
N VAL A 311 -1.33 23.95 -13.14
CA VAL A 311 -2.12 24.74 -12.18
C VAL A 311 -1.22 25.23 -11.04
N ARG A 312 -1.24 26.53 -10.73
CA ARG A 312 -0.49 27.09 -9.60
C ARG A 312 -1.38 27.15 -8.36
N VAL A 313 -0.89 26.58 -7.25
CA VAL A 313 -1.62 26.40 -5.98
C VAL A 313 -0.74 26.78 -4.79
N ASP A 314 -1.37 27.04 -3.65
CA ASP A 314 -0.69 27.25 -2.36
C ASP A 314 -0.48 25.93 -1.60
N SER A 315 -1.42 25.01 -1.71
CA SER A 315 -1.34 23.66 -1.15
C SER A 315 -2.06 22.61 -1.99
N LEU A 316 -1.76 21.35 -1.70
CA LEU A 316 -2.25 20.16 -2.39
C LEU A 316 -2.60 19.12 -1.32
N VAL A 317 -3.80 18.55 -1.36
CA VAL A 317 -4.15 17.37 -0.56
C VAL A 317 -3.92 16.11 -1.40
N SER A 318 -3.22 15.12 -0.85
CA SER A 318 -2.97 13.84 -1.50
C SER A 318 -3.55 12.70 -0.68
N TYR A 319 -4.24 11.77 -1.32
CA TYR A 319 -4.82 10.58 -0.68
C TYR A 319 -3.95 9.33 -0.90
N ALA A 320 -4.18 8.28 -0.10
CA ALA A 320 -3.46 7.01 -0.20
C ALA A 320 -3.52 6.43 -1.63
N GLY A 321 -2.35 6.08 -2.19
CA GLY A 321 -2.14 5.58 -3.55
C GLY A 321 -1.92 6.67 -4.62
N GLU A 322 -2.26 7.94 -4.34
CA GLU A 322 -2.07 9.03 -5.29
C GLU A 322 -0.62 9.48 -5.42
N ARG A 323 -0.29 9.99 -6.62
CA ARG A 323 0.98 10.68 -6.89
C ARG A 323 0.72 12.03 -7.54
N TRP A 324 1.64 12.96 -7.29
CA TRP A 324 1.53 14.33 -7.76
C TRP A 324 2.92 14.90 -8.09
N ASP A 325 3.10 15.39 -9.30
CA ASP A 325 4.32 16.11 -9.68
C ASP A 325 4.07 17.61 -9.58
N VAL A 326 4.92 18.31 -8.83
CA VAL A 326 4.86 19.76 -8.65
C VAL A 326 6.21 20.40 -8.99
N VAL A 327 6.18 21.48 -9.76
CA VAL A 327 7.36 22.30 -10.00
C VAL A 327 7.41 23.40 -8.94
N VAL A 328 8.54 23.49 -8.23
CA VAL A 328 8.83 24.51 -7.22
C VAL A 328 9.97 25.39 -7.73
N GLU A 329 9.75 26.69 -7.77
CA GLU A 329 10.74 27.68 -8.19
C GLU A 329 11.52 28.20 -6.98
N ALA A 330 12.85 28.10 -7.00
CA ALA A 330 13.71 28.52 -5.89
C ALA A 330 13.97 30.05 -5.91
N ASP A 331 12.91 30.86 -5.86
CA ASP A 331 12.96 32.32 -6.00
C ASP A 331 13.28 33.08 -4.69
N GLN A 332 13.08 32.44 -3.53
CA GLN A 332 13.21 33.03 -2.20
C GLN A 332 14.66 33.37 -1.80
N PRO A 333 14.90 34.20 -0.75
CA PRO A 333 16.23 34.39 -0.17
C PRO A 333 16.95 33.08 0.19
N VAL A 334 18.29 33.12 0.27
CA VAL A 334 19.08 31.93 0.65
C VAL A 334 18.90 31.66 2.15
N ALA A 335 18.00 30.74 2.47
CA ALA A 335 17.65 30.30 3.82
C ALA A 335 17.16 28.85 3.82
N ASN A 336 16.75 28.35 4.99
CA ASN A 336 15.99 27.11 5.12
C ASN A 336 14.48 27.46 5.23
N TYR A 337 13.62 26.65 4.60
CA TYR A 337 12.16 26.80 4.58
C TYR A 337 11.49 25.48 4.99
N TRP A 338 10.30 25.53 5.60
CA TRP A 338 9.54 24.31 5.90
C TRP A 338 8.80 23.79 4.67
N LEU A 339 8.94 22.49 4.38
CA LEU A 339 8.01 21.71 3.57
C LEU A 339 7.13 20.92 4.53
N ARG A 340 5.85 21.28 4.64
CA ARG A 340 4.92 20.78 5.65
C ARG A 340 4.02 19.69 5.06
N MET A 341 3.77 18.65 5.87
CA MET A 341 2.76 17.61 5.66
C MET A 341 1.80 17.63 6.85
N HIS A 342 0.63 18.22 6.67
CA HIS A 342 -0.42 18.27 7.69
C HIS A 342 -1.41 17.11 7.46
N GLY A 343 -1.57 16.25 8.47
CA GLY A 343 -2.49 15.12 8.40
C GLY A 343 -3.93 15.51 8.70
N LEU A 344 -4.86 15.02 7.89
CA LEU A 344 -6.29 15.26 8.01
C LEU A 344 -7.04 14.00 8.51
N LEU A 345 -8.34 14.14 8.77
CA LEU A 345 -9.23 13.09 9.31
C LEU A 345 -8.60 12.28 10.45
N ASP A 346 -8.23 11.01 10.23
CA ASP A 346 -7.78 10.11 11.29
C ASP A 346 -6.36 10.40 11.81
N CYS A 347 -5.61 11.28 11.15
CA CYS A 347 -4.41 11.87 11.73
C CYS A 347 -4.71 12.95 12.79
N GLY A 348 -5.92 13.53 12.81
CA GLY A 348 -6.30 14.62 13.71
C GLY A 348 -6.31 14.27 15.21
N PRO A 349 -6.92 13.17 15.66
CA PRO A 349 -7.04 12.84 17.09
C PRO A 349 -5.70 12.67 17.81
N ARG A 350 -4.72 12.04 17.16
CA ARG A 350 -3.33 11.89 17.66
C ARG A 350 -2.42 13.04 17.19
N ARG A 351 -2.95 14.00 16.43
CA ARG A 351 -2.28 15.22 15.92
C ARG A 351 -1.06 14.92 15.06
N ALA A 352 -1.16 13.87 14.24
CA ALA A 352 -0.10 13.43 13.33
C ALA A 352 0.13 14.44 12.20
N HIS A 353 1.39 14.84 12.05
CA HIS A 353 1.89 15.82 11.07
C HIS A 353 3.40 15.62 10.95
N GLU A 354 4.01 16.09 9.87
CA GLU A 354 5.47 16.11 9.75
C GLU A 354 5.97 17.27 8.88
N ALA A 355 7.27 17.58 8.92
CA ALA A 355 7.87 18.57 8.03
C ALA A 355 9.34 18.26 7.67
N ALA A 356 9.66 18.44 6.40
CA ALA A 356 11.02 18.41 5.86
C ALA A 356 11.58 19.84 5.71
N VAL A 357 12.90 19.94 5.55
CA VAL A 357 13.59 21.21 5.33
C VAL A 357 13.89 21.39 3.84
N LEU A 358 13.33 22.43 3.23
CA LEU A 358 13.76 22.92 1.92
C LEU A 358 14.95 23.88 2.13
N ARG A 359 16.15 23.39 1.82
CA ARG A 359 17.43 24.05 2.08
C ARG A 359 17.97 24.71 0.82
N TYR A 360 18.13 26.04 0.85
CA TYR A 360 18.84 26.73 -0.23
C TYR A 360 20.35 26.48 -0.13
N ALA A 361 21.00 26.22 -1.26
CA ALA A 361 22.44 26.05 -1.35
C ALA A 361 23.16 27.32 -0.83
N GLY A 362 23.93 27.16 0.25
CA GLY A 362 24.60 28.25 0.96
C GLY A 362 23.90 28.72 2.25
N ALA A 363 22.72 28.20 2.57
CA ALA A 363 22.13 28.35 3.92
C ALA A 363 22.90 27.52 4.95
N ASP A 364 22.93 27.97 6.21
CA ASP A 364 23.54 27.22 7.31
C ASP A 364 22.77 25.92 7.58
N PRO A 365 23.41 24.74 7.56
CA PRO A 365 22.72 23.48 7.83
C PRO A 365 22.26 23.29 9.28
N ASN A 366 22.73 24.13 10.22
CA ASN A 366 22.42 24.06 11.65
C ASN A 366 21.29 25.03 12.08
N THR A 367 20.90 25.97 11.22
CA THR A 367 19.83 26.94 11.47
C THR A 367 18.49 26.37 11.00
N GLU A 368 17.54 26.20 11.91
CA GLU A 368 16.17 25.78 11.55
C GLU A 368 15.48 26.81 10.64
N PRO A 369 14.53 26.39 9.77
CA PRO A 369 13.73 27.31 8.97
C PRO A 369 13.01 28.38 9.79
N ALA A 370 12.94 29.60 9.24
CA ALA A 370 12.24 30.72 9.84
C ALA A 370 10.71 30.55 9.74
N GLY A 371 9.99 31.07 10.75
CA GLY A 371 8.54 30.94 10.88
C GLY A 371 8.15 30.15 12.13
N PRO A 372 6.86 29.81 12.32
CA PRO A 372 6.44 28.95 13.42
C PRO A 372 6.98 27.52 13.19
N PRO A 373 7.46 26.83 14.25
CA PRO A 373 7.97 25.47 14.13
C PRO A 373 6.86 24.49 13.67
N PRO A 374 7.23 23.30 13.18
CA PRO A 374 6.27 22.26 12.81
C PRO A 374 5.39 21.89 14.01
N SER A 375 4.09 22.03 13.83
CA SER A 375 3.04 21.64 14.77
C SER A 375 1.79 21.32 13.95
N TYR A 376 0.91 20.46 14.48
CA TYR A 376 -0.37 20.14 13.83
C TYR A 376 -1.21 21.39 13.57
N ASP A 377 -1.17 22.38 14.46
CA ASP A 377 -1.97 23.62 14.35
C ASP A 377 -1.36 24.63 13.36
N VAL A 378 -0.20 24.35 12.76
CA VAL A 378 0.51 25.22 11.82
C VAL A 378 0.51 24.59 10.43
N HIS A 379 -0.60 24.78 9.72
CA HIS A 379 -0.88 24.26 8.38
C HIS A 379 -1.25 25.41 7.42
N SER A 380 -1.69 25.12 6.19
CA SER A 380 -1.89 26.14 5.15
C SER A 380 -2.85 27.26 5.62
N GLY A 381 -4.03 26.89 6.14
CA GLY A 381 -5.05 27.84 6.61
C GLY A 381 -4.62 28.70 7.80
N THR A 382 -3.84 28.16 8.75
CA THR A 382 -3.39 28.92 9.95
C THR A 382 -2.10 29.71 9.74
N THR A 383 -1.31 29.38 8.72
CA THR A 383 -0.14 30.18 8.29
C THR A 383 -0.51 31.40 7.44
N GLY A 384 -1.81 31.64 7.23
CA GLY A 384 -2.32 32.79 6.46
C GLY A 384 -2.33 32.56 4.95
N ARG A 385 -2.21 31.31 4.48
CA ARG A 385 -2.34 30.97 3.06
C ARG A 385 -3.82 30.82 2.72
N THR A 386 -4.34 31.78 1.97
CA THR A 386 -5.74 31.78 1.50
C THR A 386 -5.85 31.64 -0.02
N GLY A 387 -4.78 31.15 -0.68
CA GLY A 387 -4.79 30.83 -2.10
C GLY A 387 -5.41 29.47 -2.41
N LEU A 388 -5.33 29.11 -3.69
CA LEU A 388 -5.98 27.94 -4.27
C LEU A 388 -5.42 26.62 -3.69
N GLN A 389 -6.29 25.72 -3.22
CA GLN A 389 -5.95 24.33 -2.86
C GLN A 389 -6.46 23.36 -3.93
N VAL A 390 -5.64 22.40 -4.35
CA VAL A 390 -6.08 21.32 -5.26
C VAL A 390 -6.43 20.04 -4.49
N ASN A 391 -7.39 19.29 -5.04
CA ASN A 391 -7.84 17.98 -4.57
C ASN A 391 -8.41 17.98 -3.13
N PRO A 392 -9.22 18.99 -2.76
CA PRO A 392 -9.55 19.30 -1.35
C PRO A 392 -10.29 18.16 -0.64
N LEU A 393 -10.11 18.06 0.69
CA LEU A 393 -10.88 17.15 1.52
C LEU A 393 -12.36 17.56 1.56
N ASN A 394 -13.23 16.62 1.19
CA ASN A 394 -14.69 16.68 1.30
C ASN A 394 -15.31 18.03 0.90
N ARG A 395 -14.80 18.62 -0.21
CA ARG A 395 -15.31 19.84 -0.85
C ARG A 395 -15.58 19.61 -2.33
N GLY A 396 -16.59 20.31 -2.82
CA GLY A 396 -17.11 20.20 -4.18
C GLY A 396 -16.65 21.29 -5.14
N SER A 397 -17.08 21.21 -6.40
CA SER A 397 -16.71 22.16 -7.47
C SER A 397 -17.21 23.61 -7.24
N ALA A 398 -18.09 23.79 -6.23
CA ALA A 398 -18.66 25.07 -5.86
C ALA A 398 -17.79 25.94 -4.93
N ASP A 399 -16.69 25.44 -4.35
CA ASP A 399 -15.78 26.27 -3.54
C ASP A 399 -14.74 26.99 -4.42
N PRO A 400 -14.83 28.33 -4.57
CA PRO A 400 -13.97 29.10 -5.48
C PRO A 400 -12.50 29.16 -5.06
N ASN A 401 -12.15 28.64 -3.88
CA ASN A 401 -10.77 28.55 -3.39
C ASN A 401 -10.17 27.15 -3.63
N THR A 402 -10.85 26.30 -4.40
CA THR A 402 -10.40 24.93 -4.69
C THR A 402 -10.47 24.55 -6.17
N ILE A 403 -9.78 23.46 -6.51
CA ILE A 403 -9.97 22.70 -7.75
C ILE A 403 -10.02 21.21 -7.38
N THR A 404 -11.11 20.52 -7.70
CA THR A 404 -11.25 19.07 -7.48
C THR A 404 -10.43 18.25 -8.49
N ALA A 405 -10.22 16.96 -8.20
CA ALA A 405 -9.52 16.07 -9.12
C ALA A 405 -10.16 15.97 -10.52
N ALA A 406 -11.48 16.18 -10.66
CA ALA A 406 -12.19 16.12 -11.95
C ALA A 406 -12.09 17.41 -12.77
N GLU A 407 -11.76 18.55 -12.14
CA GLU A 407 -11.62 19.85 -12.79
C GLU A 407 -10.22 20.10 -13.37
N LEU A 408 -9.24 19.29 -12.96
CA LEU A 408 -7.94 19.23 -13.61
C LEU A 408 -8.11 18.75 -15.06
N GLN A 409 -7.41 19.41 -15.99
CA GLN A 409 -7.55 19.11 -17.42
C GLN A 409 -6.30 18.41 -17.93
N ALA A 410 -6.44 17.28 -18.61
CA ALA A 410 -5.32 16.63 -19.29
C ALA A 410 -4.79 17.48 -20.46
N LEU A 411 -3.53 17.25 -20.86
CA LEU A 411 -2.93 17.98 -21.97
C LEU A 411 -3.62 17.69 -23.32
N PRO A 412 -3.74 18.67 -24.25
CA PRO A 412 -4.42 18.48 -25.54
C PRO A 412 -3.93 17.30 -26.39
N GLU A 413 -2.65 16.94 -26.24
CA GLU A 413 -2.01 15.82 -26.97
C GLU A 413 -2.26 14.46 -26.28
N ALA A 414 -2.55 14.47 -24.97
CA ALA A 414 -3.05 13.35 -24.19
C ALA A 414 -4.60 13.23 -24.25
N THR A 415 -5.29 14.17 -24.90
CA THR A 415 -6.75 14.19 -25.11
C THR A 415 -7.09 14.27 -26.60
N GLN A 416 -6.39 13.50 -27.43
CA GLN A 416 -6.78 13.34 -28.84
C GLN A 416 -8.20 12.78 -28.91
N LEU A 417 -8.95 13.16 -29.96
CA LEU A 417 -10.35 12.75 -30.22
C LEU A 417 -10.51 11.23 -30.53
N SER A 418 -9.53 10.41 -30.14
CA SER A 418 -9.41 8.98 -30.34
C SER A 418 -9.24 8.18 -29.05
N ASP A 419 -9.26 8.81 -27.87
CA ASP A 419 -9.34 8.09 -26.59
C ASP A 419 -10.71 7.36 -26.52
N PRO A 420 -10.74 6.01 -26.50
CA PRO A 420 -12.00 5.29 -26.56
C PRO A 420 -12.85 5.48 -25.28
N ALA A 421 -12.23 5.70 -24.12
CA ALA A 421 -12.93 5.88 -22.85
C ALA A 421 -13.86 7.11 -22.84
N LEU A 422 -13.54 8.11 -23.68
CA LEU A 422 -14.24 9.38 -23.79
C LEU A 422 -15.39 9.38 -24.82
N LYS A 423 -15.73 8.22 -25.39
CA LYS A 423 -16.92 8.11 -26.26
C LYS A 423 -18.22 8.44 -25.47
N PRO A 424 -19.27 9.00 -26.11
CA PRO A 424 -20.42 9.56 -25.39
C PRO A 424 -21.10 8.60 -24.41
N GLU A 425 -21.38 7.38 -24.86
CA GLU A 425 -22.04 6.33 -24.09
C GLU A 425 -21.03 5.27 -23.65
N ALA A 426 -21.12 4.76 -22.43
CA ALA A 426 -20.36 3.59 -22.01
C ALA A 426 -20.91 2.32 -22.67
N ASP A 427 -20.12 1.25 -22.75
CA ASP A 427 -20.67 -0.08 -23.05
C ASP A 427 -21.22 -0.71 -21.77
N VAL A 428 -20.52 -0.56 -20.65
CA VAL A 428 -20.95 -1.04 -19.32
C VAL A 428 -20.97 0.15 -18.37
N GLN A 429 -22.08 0.34 -17.63
CA GLN A 429 -22.15 1.28 -16.51
C GLN A 429 -22.38 0.49 -15.22
N LEU A 430 -21.61 0.78 -14.17
CA LEU A 430 -21.72 0.17 -12.85
C LEU A 430 -21.83 1.25 -11.79
N PHE A 431 -22.81 1.16 -10.89
CA PHE A 431 -22.83 1.93 -9.65
C PHE A 431 -22.12 1.13 -8.56
N VAL A 432 -21.12 1.73 -7.92
CA VAL A 432 -20.38 1.15 -6.80
C VAL A 432 -20.60 2.05 -5.59
N SER A 433 -21.65 1.73 -4.85
CA SER A 433 -21.95 2.31 -3.55
C SER A 433 -21.21 1.60 -2.43
N TYR A 434 -20.91 2.34 -1.37
CA TYR A 434 -20.31 1.78 -0.15
C TYR A 434 -20.62 2.70 1.04
N ASP A 435 -20.42 2.17 2.25
CA ASP A 435 -20.36 2.88 3.54
C ASP A 435 -19.80 1.89 4.58
N PHE A 436 -19.74 2.29 5.85
CA PHE A 436 -19.47 1.44 6.99
C PHE A 436 -20.77 0.77 7.48
N TYR A 437 -21.04 -0.45 6.99
CA TYR A 437 -22.30 -1.14 7.24
C TYR A 437 -22.38 -1.80 8.62
N ALA A 438 -23.57 -1.74 9.22
CA ALA A 438 -23.87 -2.23 10.56
C ALA A 438 -24.19 -3.74 10.57
N VAL A 439 -23.26 -4.55 10.07
CA VAL A 439 -23.43 -5.99 9.83
C VAL A 439 -22.48 -6.83 10.69
N ASP A 440 -22.99 -7.95 11.22
CA ASP A 440 -22.23 -8.93 12.01
C ASP A 440 -21.21 -9.65 11.12
N ASN A 441 -19.91 -9.42 11.35
CA ASN A 441 -18.82 -9.95 10.53
C ASN A 441 -18.22 -11.24 11.15
N PRO A 442 -18.34 -12.41 10.48
CA PRO A 442 -17.94 -13.71 11.03
C PRO A 442 -16.42 -13.89 11.22
N HIS A 443 -15.60 -13.04 10.59
CA HIS A 443 -14.14 -13.06 10.77
C HIS A 443 -13.71 -12.39 12.08
N ILE A 444 -14.52 -11.47 12.61
CA ILE A 444 -14.24 -10.70 13.83
C ILE A 444 -14.90 -11.35 15.07
N HIS A 445 -16.11 -11.89 14.92
CA HIS A 445 -16.83 -12.54 16.01
C HIS A 445 -17.66 -13.73 15.51
N ARG A 446 -18.04 -14.63 16.42
CA ARG A 446 -18.84 -15.82 16.05
C ARG A 446 -20.33 -15.49 16.05
N ALA A 447 -21.10 -16.14 15.17
CA ALA A 447 -22.54 -15.98 15.11
C ALA A 447 -23.21 -16.19 16.49
N GLY A 448 -24.02 -15.22 16.92
CA GLY A 448 -24.69 -15.21 18.22
C GLY A 448 -23.84 -14.75 19.41
N LEU A 449 -22.55 -14.44 19.21
CA LEU A 449 -21.63 -13.93 20.24
C LEU A 449 -21.00 -12.60 19.80
N TYR A 450 -21.19 -11.57 20.61
CA TYR A 450 -20.59 -10.22 20.44
C TYR A 450 -20.90 -9.51 19.10
N GLY A 451 -22.03 -9.82 18.48
CA GLY A 451 -22.51 -9.11 17.28
C GLY A 451 -22.78 -7.62 17.54
N ILE A 452 -22.82 -6.81 16.49
CA ILE A 452 -22.86 -5.35 16.57
C ILE A 452 -24.12 -4.84 17.32
N SER A 453 -25.21 -5.60 17.26
CA SER A 453 -26.45 -5.35 18.00
C SER A 453 -26.41 -5.80 19.48
N GLN A 454 -25.58 -6.79 19.81
CA GLN A 454 -25.39 -7.32 21.17
C GLN A 454 -24.42 -6.46 21.99
N VAL A 455 -23.46 -5.82 21.34
CA VAL A 455 -22.53 -4.87 21.96
C VAL A 455 -23.25 -3.54 22.23
N PRO A 456 -23.13 -2.93 23.43
CA PRO A 456 -24.01 -1.80 23.82
C PRO A 456 -23.73 -0.49 23.07
N SER A 457 -22.46 -0.14 22.79
CA SER A 457 -22.10 1.16 22.19
C SER A 457 -20.75 1.15 21.45
N SER A 458 -20.49 2.25 20.72
CA SER A 458 -19.11 2.69 20.41
C SER A 458 -18.31 2.87 21.72
N PRO A 459 -16.99 2.61 21.77
CA PRO A 459 -16.09 2.22 20.67
C PRO A 459 -16.20 0.75 20.24
N HIS A 460 -16.92 -0.08 21.00
CA HIS A 460 -16.93 -1.53 20.80
C HIS A 460 -17.74 -2.04 19.59
N ARG A 461 -18.47 -1.15 18.92
CA ARG A 461 -19.15 -1.45 17.64
C ARG A 461 -18.25 -1.06 16.47
N VAL A 462 -17.64 -2.06 15.85
CA VAL A 462 -16.92 -1.93 14.58
C VAL A 462 -17.88 -2.24 13.43
N PHE A 463 -17.80 -1.46 12.36
CA PHE A 463 -18.66 -1.55 11.18
C PHE A 463 -17.85 -2.11 10.00
N THR A 464 -18.49 -2.82 9.06
CA THR A 464 -17.77 -3.43 7.93
C THR A 464 -17.86 -2.54 6.68
N PRO A 465 -16.74 -2.08 6.10
CA PRO A 465 -16.72 -1.43 4.79
C PRO A 465 -16.87 -2.49 3.67
N GLN A 466 -17.79 -2.29 2.74
CA GLN A 466 -18.10 -3.25 1.67
C GLN A 466 -18.48 -2.53 0.37
N LEU A 467 -18.30 -3.16 -0.80
CA LEU A 467 -18.77 -2.60 -2.08
C LEU A 467 -20.10 -3.23 -2.47
N ASN A 468 -21.14 -2.41 -2.63
CA ASN A 468 -22.55 -2.83 -2.80
C ASN A 468 -22.97 -3.93 -1.80
N HIS A 469 -22.61 -3.74 -0.52
CA HIS A 469 -22.82 -4.69 0.58
C HIS A 469 -22.13 -6.07 0.44
N ILE A 470 -21.15 -6.21 -0.46
CA ILE A 470 -20.36 -7.45 -0.65
C ILE A 470 -18.91 -7.20 -0.21
N SER A 471 -18.39 -8.07 0.66
CA SER A 471 -16.95 -8.19 0.92
C SER A 471 -16.31 -9.12 -0.11
N LEU A 472 -15.23 -8.68 -0.75
CA LEU A 472 -14.40 -9.53 -1.60
C LEU A 472 -13.70 -10.61 -0.77
N SER A 473 -13.81 -11.85 -1.21
CA SER A 473 -13.05 -12.99 -0.71
C SER A 473 -12.40 -13.73 -1.87
N LEU A 474 -11.11 -13.97 -1.77
CA LEU A 474 -10.32 -14.57 -2.84
C LEU A 474 -10.15 -16.08 -2.60
N PRO A 475 -10.28 -16.93 -3.64
CA PRO A 475 -10.08 -18.36 -3.48
C PRO A 475 -8.62 -18.68 -3.19
N ALA A 476 -8.35 -19.86 -2.61
CA ALA A 476 -7.00 -20.32 -2.25
C ALA A 476 -6.02 -20.49 -3.45
N PHE A 477 -6.44 -20.17 -4.68
CA PHE A 477 -5.62 -20.17 -5.89
C PHE A 477 -5.86 -18.88 -6.70
N PRO A 478 -4.84 -18.31 -7.36
CA PRO A 478 -4.97 -17.09 -8.14
C PRO A 478 -5.86 -17.21 -9.38
N LEU A 479 -6.79 -16.26 -9.53
CA LEU A 479 -7.80 -16.22 -10.59
C LEU A 479 -7.19 -16.29 -12.00
N LEU A 480 -6.16 -15.49 -12.30
CA LEU A 480 -5.62 -15.34 -13.66
C LEU A 480 -4.90 -16.59 -14.21
N PRO A 481 -3.92 -17.21 -13.52
CA PRO A 481 -3.28 -18.45 -13.95
C PRO A 481 -4.06 -19.71 -13.54
N GLY A 482 -5.06 -19.59 -12.67
CA GLY A 482 -5.96 -20.68 -12.27
C GLY A 482 -7.32 -20.65 -12.98
N ARG A 483 -7.47 -19.83 -14.03
CA ARG A 483 -8.77 -19.48 -14.62
C ARG A 483 -9.59 -20.67 -15.11
N ASP A 484 -8.94 -21.68 -15.69
CA ASP A 484 -9.52 -22.97 -16.11
C ASP A 484 -10.25 -23.72 -14.97
N ARG A 485 -9.99 -23.36 -13.70
CA ARG A 485 -10.65 -23.93 -12.51
C ARG A 485 -11.98 -23.24 -12.17
N LEU A 486 -12.25 -22.06 -12.75
CA LEU A 486 -13.44 -21.22 -12.49
C LEU A 486 -14.65 -21.61 -13.37
N ASP A 487 -14.43 -22.43 -14.39
CA ASP A 487 -15.49 -23.00 -15.24
C ASP A 487 -15.85 -24.45 -14.85
N ALA A 488 -15.19 -24.98 -13.80
CA ALA A 488 -15.33 -26.36 -13.36
C ALA A 488 -16.40 -26.48 -12.24
N PRO A 489 -17.61 -26.98 -12.53
CA PRO A 489 -18.73 -26.95 -11.59
C PRO A 489 -18.44 -27.79 -10.33
N ARG A 490 -18.32 -27.13 -9.18
CA ARG A 490 -18.14 -27.79 -7.87
C ARG A 490 -19.03 -27.18 -6.77
N THR A 491 -19.87 -28.07 -6.24
CA THR A 491 -20.78 -27.99 -5.09
C THR A 491 -21.87 -26.90 -5.10
N PRO A 492 -23.02 -27.13 -4.43
CA PRO A 492 -24.14 -26.16 -4.40
C PRO A 492 -23.95 -24.96 -3.46
N THR A 493 -22.75 -24.77 -2.89
CA THR A 493 -22.54 -23.93 -1.68
C THR A 493 -21.47 -22.86 -1.83
N SER A 494 -20.94 -22.62 -3.04
CA SER A 494 -20.09 -21.46 -3.31
C SER A 494 -20.13 -21.08 -4.80
N PRO A 495 -20.63 -19.89 -5.17
CA PRO A 495 -20.42 -19.36 -6.51
C PRO A 495 -18.96 -18.93 -6.66
N GLN A 496 -18.21 -19.56 -7.58
CA GLN A 496 -16.77 -19.30 -7.75
C GLN A 496 -16.44 -17.85 -8.13
N LEU A 497 -17.40 -17.14 -8.73
CA LEU A 497 -17.41 -15.70 -8.95
C LEU A 497 -18.83 -15.20 -8.66
N CYS A 498 -18.98 -13.99 -8.11
CA CYS A 498 -20.27 -13.44 -7.71
C CYS A 498 -20.44 -11.95 -8.04
N ASN A 499 -21.68 -11.49 -7.94
CA ASN A 499 -22.12 -10.10 -7.87
C ASN A 499 -23.51 -10.04 -7.17
N GLU A 500 -24.05 -8.83 -6.97
CA GLU A 500 -25.37 -8.61 -6.35
C GLU A 500 -26.48 -9.48 -6.95
N THR A 501 -26.63 -9.47 -8.28
CA THR A 501 -27.67 -10.23 -9.00
C THR A 501 -27.57 -11.73 -8.73
N SER A 502 -26.36 -12.28 -8.72
CA SER A 502 -26.12 -13.69 -8.44
C SER A 502 -26.49 -14.08 -7.00
N LEU A 503 -26.27 -13.19 -6.02
CA LEU A 503 -26.57 -13.42 -4.61
C LEU A 503 -28.07 -13.25 -4.32
N ALA A 504 -28.71 -12.25 -4.92
CA ALA A 504 -30.16 -12.09 -4.89
C ALA A 504 -30.88 -13.29 -5.53
N ALA A 505 -30.35 -13.85 -6.62
CA ALA A 505 -30.86 -15.08 -7.23
C ALA A 505 -30.68 -16.34 -6.35
N GLN A 506 -29.73 -16.34 -5.41
CA GLN A 506 -29.59 -17.34 -4.35
C GLN A 506 -30.52 -17.08 -3.14
N GLY A 507 -31.31 -16.01 -3.17
CA GLY A 507 -32.20 -15.61 -2.08
C GLY A 507 -31.50 -14.87 -0.93
N ARG A 508 -30.26 -14.40 -1.14
CA ARG A 508 -29.49 -13.64 -0.14
C ARG A 508 -29.82 -12.15 -0.19
N ASP A 509 -29.87 -11.50 0.97
CA ASP A 509 -30.15 -10.07 1.11
C ASP A 509 -28.98 -9.38 1.81
N CYS A 510 -27.99 -8.99 1.02
CA CYS A 510 -26.74 -8.39 1.52
C CYS A 510 -26.97 -7.06 2.28
N THR A 511 -28.14 -6.42 2.16
CA THR A 511 -28.49 -5.24 2.97
C THR A 511 -28.78 -5.58 4.45
N LYS A 512 -28.89 -6.88 4.79
CA LYS A 512 -29.29 -7.39 6.13
C LYS A 512 -28.38 -8.49 6.66
N GLU A 513 -27.70 -9.24 5.80
CA GLU A 513 -26.74 -10.29 6.18
C GLU A 513 -25.38 -10.08 5.53
N TYR A 514 -24.32 -10.62 6.16
CA TYR A 514 -22.95 -10.50 5.66
C TYR A 514 -22.76 -11.30 4.37
N CYS A 515 -22.70 -10.60 3.24
CA CYS A 515 -22.32 -11.17 1.95
C CYS A 515 -20.80 -11.09 1.75
N GLU A 516 -20.21 -12.26 1.53
CA GLU A 516 -18.80 -12.45 1.20
C GLU A 516 -18.71 -13.47 0.06
N CYS A 517 -17.92 -13.15 -0.98
CA CYS A 517 -17.60 -14.03 -2.10
C CYS A 517 -16.57 -13.36 -3.05
N THR A 518 -16.13 -14.07 -4.08
CA THR A 518 -15.24 -13.51 -5.11
C THR A 518 -16.01 -12.58 -6.05
N HIS A 519 -16.16 -11.31 -5.64
CA HIS A 519 -16.91 -10.28 -6.38
C HIS A 519 -16.19 -9.93 -7.71
N VAL A 520 -16.81 -10.26 -8.85
CA VAL A 520 -16.22 -10.03 -10.19
C VAL A 520 -17.21 -9.34 -11.13
N VAL A 521 -16.77 -8.21 -11.69
CA VAL A 521 -17.44 -7.47 -12.76
C VAL A 521 -16.84 -7.90 -14.10
N ARG A 522 -17.68 -8.21 -15.09
CA ARG A 522 -17.23 -8.65 -16.43
C ARG A 522 -17.29 -7.50 -17.42
N VAL A 523 -16.23 -7.27 -18.20
CA VAL A 523 -16.16 -6.21 -19.22
C VAL A 523 -15.61 -6.80 -20.54
N PRO A 524 -16.26 -6.55 -21.70
CA PRO A 524 -15.76 -7.01 -22.99
C PRO A 524 -14.45 -6.29 -23.36
N LEU A 525 -13.53 -7.01 -24.02
CA LEU A 525 -12.26 -6.46 -24.47
C LEU A 525 -12.46 -5.33 -25.49
N GLY A 526 -11.81 -4.18 -25.27
CA GLY A 526 -12.01 -2.94 -26.03
C GLY A 526 -13.30 -2.19 -25.69
N GLY A 527 -14.04 -2.63 -24.67
CA GLY A 527 -15.21 -1.94 -24.16
C GLY A 527 -14.87 -0.73 -23.29
N VAL A 528 -15.85 0.14 -23.07
CA VAL A 528 -15.79 1.26 -22.14
C VAL A 528 -16.62 0.95 -20.90
N LEU A 529 -15.96 0.87 -19.75
CA LEU A 529 -16.60 0.79 -18.45
C LEU A 529 -16.75 2.20 -17.87
N GLU A 530 -17.95 2.55 -17.42
CA GLU A 530 -18.18 3.67 -16.50
C GLU A 530 -18.41 3.13 -15.09
N ILE A 531 -17.66 3.64 -14.11
CA ILE A 531 -17.87 3.35 -12.68
C ILE A 531 -18.37 4.62 -12.02
N VAL A 532 -19.60 4.60 -11.51
CA VAL A 532 -20.16 5.66 -10.66
C VAL A 532 -19.96 5.24 -9.21
N LEU A 533 -18.88 5.72 -8.60
CA LEU A 533 -18.62 5.56 -7.17
C LEU A 533 -19.56 6.46 -6.37
N VAL A 534 -20.17 5.93 -5.32
CA VAL A 534 -21.10 6.67 -4.45
C VAL A 534 -20.75 6.47 -2.98
N ASP A 535 -20.36 7.57 -2.35
CA ASP A 535 -20.11 7.64 -0.92
C ASP A 535 -21.36 8.13 -0.21
N GLN A 536 -21.97 7.30 0.64
CA GLN A 536 -23.24 7.65 1.27
C GLN A 536 -23.10 8.60 2.48
N GLY A 537 -21.89 8.76 3.04
CA GLY A 537 -21.61 9.64 4.18
C GLY A 537 -22.43 9.34 5.45
N VAL A 538 -22.95 8.12 5.63
CA VAL A 538 -23.77 7.77 6.80
C VAL A 538 -22.90 7.61 8.05
N ARG A 539 -21.59 7.43 7.89
CA ARG A 539 -20.63 7.22 8.98
C ARG A 539 -19.28 7.93 8.78
N TYR A 540 -18.85 8.59 9.85
CA TYR A 540 -17.48 9.04 10.13
C TYR A 540 -16.87 10.21 9.30
N ASP A 541 -17.59 10.85 8.37
CA ASP A 541 -17.05 11.92 7.47
C ASP A 541 -15.77 11.43 6.74
N ALA A 542 -15.76 10.14 6.39
CA ALA A 542 -14.61 9.44 5.86
C ALA A 542 -14.53 9.60 4.34
N ASN A 543 -13.32 9.68 3.80
CA ASN A 543 -13.11 9.67 2.36
C ASN A 543 -12.45 8.34 1.96
N HIS A 544 -12.78 7.85 0.76
CA HIS A 544 -12.28 6.56 0.28
C HIS A 544 -11.51 6.74 -1.03
N PRO A 545 -10.17 6.62 -1.02
CA PRO A 545 -9.37 6.54 -2.25
C PRO A 545 -9.55 5.16 -2.89
N PHE A 546 -9.95 5.13 -4.16
CA PHE A 546 -10.10 3.90 -4.94
C PHE A 546 -8.99 3.77 -5.98
N HIS A 547 -8.32 2.62 -5.99
CA HIS A 547 -7.29 2.26 -6.98
C HIS A 547 -7.80 1.17 -7.94
N LEU A 548 -7.45 1.28 -9.23
CA LEU A 548 -7.69 0.26 -10.25
C LEU A 548 -6.36 -0.28 -10.82
N HIS A 549 -6.17 -1.59 -10.75
CA HIS A 549 -5.00 -2.26 -11.32
C HIS A 549 -5.07 -2.35 -12.87
N GLY A 550 -3.90 -2.39 -13.51
CA GLY A 550 -3.73 -2.71 -14.94
C GLY A 550 -4.23 -1.66 -15.93
N HIS A 551 -4.85 -0.56 -15.48
CA HIS A 551 -5.44 0.47 -16.32
C HIS A 551 -5.23 1.85 -15.70
N ALA A 552 -5.25 2.90 -16.54
CA ALA A 552 -5.63 4.23 -16.07
C ALA A 552 -7.12 4.47 -16.41
N PHE A 553 -7.78 5.32 -15.62
CA PHE A 553 -9.14 5.77 -15.85
C PHE A 553 -9.21 7.29 -15.99
N ARG A 554 -10.23 7.78 -16.68
CA ARG A 554 -10.55 9.21 -16.79
C ARG A 554 -11.53 9.60 -15.69
N VAL A 555 -11.21 10.60 -14.88
CA VAL A 555 -12.14 11.13 -13.87
C VAL A 555 -13.05 12.14 -14.55
N VAL A 556 -14.25 11.70 -14.95
CA VAL A 556 -15.15 12.48 -15.82
C VAL A 556 -16.15 13.34 -15.04
N ALA A 557 -16.41 13.05 -13.77
CA ALA A 557 -17.16 13.92 -12.85
C ALA A 557 -16.80 13.58 -11.39
N LEU A 558 -16.89 14.56 -10.49
CA LEU A 558 -16.76 14.41 -9.03
C LEU A 558 -17.58 15.52 -8.40
N GLU A 559 -18.39 15.23 -7.38
CA GLU A 559 -19.08 16.27 -6.62
C GLU A 559 -19.44 15.83 -5.19
N ARG A 560 -19.42 16.75 -4.22
CA ARG A 560 -20.02 16.55 -2.89
C ARG A 560 -21.43 17.12 -2.90
N LEU A 561 -22.43 16.29 -2.64
CA LEU A 561 -23.84 16.68 -2.66
C LEU A 561 -24.36 17.09 -1.28
N GLY A 562 -23.78 16.55 -0.21
CA GLY A 562 -24.09 16.90 1.18
C GLY A 562 -23.13 16.22 2.16
N SER A 563 -23.51 16.17 3.43
CA SER A 563 -22.83 15.37 4.47
C SER A 563 -23.34 13.94 4.59
N SER A 564 -24.33 13.56 3.78
CA SER A 564 -24.79 12.19 3.53
C SER A 564 -25.79 12.20 2.36
N ILE A 565 -25.88 11.09 1.64
CA ILE A 565 -26.78 10.92 0.49
C ILE A 565 -27.31 9.48 0.40
N ASN A 566 -28.31 9.29 -0.46
CA ASN A 566 -28.81 7.97 -0.84
C ASN A 566 -28.34 7.61 -2.26
N VAL A 567 -27.94 6.36 -2.50
CA VAL A 567 -27.51 5.86 -3.82
C VAL A 567 -28.58 6.12 -4.90
N SER A 568 -29.86 5.97 -4.54
CA SER A 568 -30.99 6.23 -5.46
C SER A 568 -31.13 7.71 -5.86
N GLU A 569 -30.58 8.66 -5.09
CA GLU A 569 -30.50 10.06 -5.53
C GLU A 569 -29.44 10.26 -6.60
N VAL A 570 -28.25 9.67 -6.46
CA VAL A 570 -27.21 9.73 -7.50
C VAL A 570 -27.69 9.06 -8.78
N GLN A 571 -28.29 7.86 -8.68
CA GLN A 571 -28.92 7.17 -9.81
C GLN A 571 -30.01 8.01 -10.50
N ARG A 572 -30.84 8.74 -9.73
CA ARG A 572 -31.86 9.65 -10.25
C ARG A 572 -31.22 10.87 -10.95
N LEU A 573 -30.20 11.48 -10.37
CA LEU A 573 -29.45 12.59 -10.99
C LEU A 573 -28.75 12.15 -12.28
N ASP A 574 -28.26 10.90 -12.32
CA ASP A 574 -27.67 10.29 -13.50
C ASP A 574 -28.69 10.12 -14.64
N ALA A 575 -29.82 9.47 -14.34
CA ALA A 575 -30.91 9.24 -15.29
C ALA A 575 -31.60 10.54 -15.76
N GLU A 576 -31.57 11.60 -14.94
CA GLU A 576 -32.01 12.96 -15.33
C GLU A 576 -30.96 13.71 -16.19
N GLY A 577 -29.76 13.15 -16.43
CA GLY A 577 -28.68 13.80 -17.17
C GLY A 577 -28.01 14.96 -16.42
N ARG A 578 -28.14 14.99 -15.08
CA ARG A 578 -27.71 16.09 -14.21
C ARG A 578 -26.32 15.91 -13.59
N ILE A 579 -25.66 14.79 -13.86
CA ILE A 579 -24.24 14.55 -13.56
C ILE A 579 -23.44 14.77 -14.86
N PRO A 580 -22.90 15.98 -15.11
CA PRO A 580 -22.25 16.31 -16.37
C PRO A 580 -20.87 15.65 -16.46
N ARG A 581 -20.66 14.80 -17.47
CA ARG A 581 -19.33 14.24 -17.76
C ARG A 581 -18.47 15.24 -18.54
N ASN A 582 -17.26 15.54 -18.05
CA ASN A 582 -16.19 16.02 -18.92
C ASN A 582 -15.71 14.88 -19.81
N LEU A 583 -16.21 14.82 -21.05
CA LEU A 583 -15.72 13.90 -22.09
C LEU A 583 -14.77 14.60 -23.09
N ARG A 584 -14.20 15.76 -22.71
CA ARG A 584 -13.35 16.57 -23.59
C ARG A 584 -11.87 16.46 -23.23
N ASP A 585 -11.54 16.79 -21.98
CA ASP A 585 -10.17 16.79 -21.46
C ASP A 585 -10.04 16.37 -19.99
N PRO A 586 -10.78 15.35 -19.50
CA PRO A 586 -10.67 14.87 -18.13
C PRO A 586 -9.26 14.29 -17.84
N PRO A 587 -8.80 14.36 -16.59
CA PRO A 587 -7.49 13.86 -16.22
C PRO A 587 -7.52 12.33 -16.22
N ALA A 588 -6.41 11.73 -16.66
CA ALA A 588 -6.16 10.31 -16.44
C ALA A 588 -5.55 10.14 -15.05
N LYS A 589 -6.06 9.20 -14.27
CA LYS A 589 -5.58 8.81 -12.94
C LYS A 589 -5.68 7.29 -12.81
N ASP A 590 -5.08 6.70 -11.79
CA ASP A 590 -5.35 5.31 -11.40
C ASP A 590 -5.81 5.19 -9.94
N THR A 591 -5.73 6.29 -9.18
CA THR A 591 -6.19 6.37 -7.81
C THR A 591 -6.95 7.67 -7.63
N VAL A 592 -8.15 7.66 -7.05
CA VAL A 592 -8.90 8.90 -6.79
C VAL A 592 -9.78 8.76 -5.55
N THR A 593 -9.89 9.81 -4.74
CA THR A 593 -10.90 9.83 -3.67
C THR A 593 -12.28 10.16 -4.21
N VAL A 594 -13.29 9.59 -3.56
CA VAL A 594 -14.63 10.16 -3.54
C VAL A 594 -14.74 11.08 -2.31
N PRO A 595 -15.47 12.21 -2.39
CA PRO A 595 -15.84 12.98 -1.19
C PRO A 595 -17.00 12.31 -0.43
N ASP A 596 -16.94 12.33 0.90
CA ASP A 596 -18.05 11.93 1.79
C ASP A 596 -19.38 12.56 1.36
N GLY A 597 -20.47 11.80 1.32
CA GLY A 597 -21.79 12.33 0.93
C GLY A 597 -21.82 12.82 -0.53
N GLY A 598 -21.12 12.13 -1.41
CA GLY A 598 -20.86 12.55 -2.79
C GLY A 598 -20.62 11.39 -3.76
N TYR A 599 -20.15 11.71 -4.95
CA TYR A 599 -19.88 10.71 -6.00
C TYR A 599 -18.63 11.04 -6.81
N THR A 600 -18.12 10.04 -7.54
CA THR A 600 -17.07 10.22 -8.54
C THR A 600 -17.30 9.24 -9.70
N VAL A 601 -17.23 9.75 -10.93
CA VAL A 601 -17.49 8.98 -12.15
C VAL A 601 -16.19 8.75 -12.90
N LEU A 602 -15.84 7.48 -13.11
CA LEU A 602 -14.64 7.03 -13.81
C LEU A 602 -15.01 6.47 -15.18
N ARG A 603 -14.17 6.68 -16.20
CA ARG A 603 -14.22 5.96 -17.48
C ARG A 603 -12.95 5.17 -17.71
N VAL A 604 -13.09 3.87 -17.95
CA VAL A 604 -11.99 2.94 -18.25
C VAL A 604 -12.14 2.43 -19.69
N HIS A 605 -11.06 2.44 -20.47
CA HIS A 605 -10.99 1.62 -21.68
C HIS A 605 -10.43 0.25 -21.28
N ALA A 606 -11.19 -0.82 -21.53
CA ALA A 606 -10.87 -2.17 -21.09
C ALA A 606 -10.08 -2.92 -22.17
N ASP A 607 -8.87 -2.47 -22.49
CA ASP A 607 -8.00 -3.02 -23.54
C ASP A 607 -6.94 -4.02 -23.04
N ASN A 608 -6.82 -4.21 -21.72
CA ASN A 608 -5.80 -5.07 -21.11
C ASN A 608 -6.43 -6.36 -20.53
N PRO A 609 -6.47 -7.48 -21.28
CA PRO A 609 -7.21 -8.67 -20.87
C PRO A 609 -6.59 -9.38 -19.67
N GLY A 610 -7.40 -9.58 -18.62
CA GLY A 610 -6.93 -10.11 -17.34
C GLY A 610 -7.98 -10.04 -16.23
N TYR A 611 -7.53 -10.31 -15.01
CA TYR A 611 -8.29 -10.11 -13.77
C TYR A 611 -7.55 -9.02 -12.97
N TRP A 612 -8.24 -7.91 -12.70
CA TRP A 612 -7.63 -6.71 -12.13
C TRP A 612 -8.35 -6.27 -10.87
N LEU A 613 -7.62 -6.06 -9.78
CA LEU A 613 -8.23 -5.62 -8.52
C LEU A 613 -8.68 -4.16 -8.61
N PHE A 614 -9.87 -3.87 -8.08
CA PHE A 614 -10.38 -2.52 -7.84
C PHE A 614 -10.74 -2.41 -6.36
N HIS A 615 -10.05 -1.56 -5.61
CA HIS A 615 -10.14 -1.58 -4.14
C HIS A 615 -9.96 -0.20 -3.51
N CYS A 616 -10.47 -0.05 -2.28
CA CYS A 616 -10.08 1.08 -1.44
C CYS A 616 -8.61 0.96 -1.02
N HIS A 617 -7.84 2.03 -1.13
CA HIS A 617 -6.40 2.05 -0.83
C HIS A 617 -6.06 2.30 0.66
N ILE A 618 -7.08 2.32 1.53
CA ILE A 618 -6.93 2.23 2.98
C ILE A 618 -6.82 0.74 3.35
N GLU A 619 -5.73 0.35 4.00
CA GLU A 619 -5.34 -1.05 4.22
C GLU A 619 -6.41 -1.83 4.98
N PHE A 620 -6.91 -1.23 6.07
CA PHE A 620 -7.90 -1.87 6.93
C PHE A 620 -9.23 -2.09 6.21
N HIS A 621 -9.50 -1.39 5.11
CA HIS A 621 -10.70 -1.57 4.30
C HIS A 621 -10.52 -2.70 3.28
N VAL A 622 -9.39 -2.76 2.57
CA VAL A 622 -9.13 -3.85 1.60
C VAL A 622 -8.95 -5.21 2.30
N GLU A 623 -8.33 -5.25 3.49
CA GLU A 623 -8.22 -6.47 4.32
C GLU A 623 -9.58 -6.94 4.91
N LEU A 624 -10.63 -6.11 4.88
CA LEU A 624 -12.03 -6.50 5.15
C LEU A 624 -12.86 -6.77 3.87
N GLY A 625 -12.21 -6.78 2.71
CA GLY A 625 -12.83 -7.05 1.42
C GLY A 625 -13.55 -5.84 0.79
N MET A 626 -13.18 -4.60 1.11
CA MET A 626 -13.70 -3.40 0.43
C MET A 626 -13.10 -3.25 -1.00
N ALA A 627 -13.40 -4.22 -1.85
CA ALA A 627 -12.84 -4.41 -3.17
C ALA A 627 -13.79 -5.22 -4.09
N LEU A 628 -13.44 -5.27 -5.38
CA LEU A 628 -13.97 -6.20 -6.38
C LEU A 628 -12.89 -6.46 -7.45
N VAL A 629 -13.13 -7.39 -8.36
CA VAL A 629 -12.20 -7.68 -9.47
C VAL A 629 -12.88 -7.37 -10.82
N VAL A 630 -12.21 -6.58 -11.67
CA VAL A 630 -12.62 -6.35 -13.05
C VAL A 630 -12.00 -7.43 -13.94
N LYS A 631 -12.82 -8.29 -14.53
CA LYS A 631 -12.43 -9.26 -15.56
C LYS A 631 -12.59 -8.62 -16.94
N VAL A 632 -11.48 -8.40 -17.63
CA VAL A 632 -11.44 -7.85 -19.00
C VAL A 632 -11.20 -8.97 -20.00
N GLY A 633 -12.08 -9.09 -21.00
CA GLY A 633 -12.03 -10.14 -22.02
C GLY A 633 -12.36 -11.53 -21.48
N GLU A 634 -12.28 -12.55 -22.34
CA GLU A 634 -12.42 -13.96 -21.98
C GLU A 634 -11.06 -14.64 -21.74
N HIS A 635 -11.07 -15.92 -21.34
CA HIS A 635 -9.85 -16.65 -20.96
C HIS A 635 -8.90 -16.87 -22.13
N GLU A 636 -9.43 -16.85 -23.35
CA GLU A 636 -8.73 -16.94 -24.63
C GLU A 636 -8.03 -15.63 -25.02
N ASP A 637 -8.57 -14.48 -24.61
CA ASP A 637 -7.96 -13.16 -24.83
C ASP A 637 -6.75 -12.93 -23.92
N MET A 638 -6.80 -13.50 -22.71
CA MET A 638 -5.76 -13.36 -21.69
C MET A 638 -4.46 -14.06 -22.12
N PRO A 639 -3.27 -13.43 -21.94
CA PRO A 639 -1.99 -14.06 -22.27
C PRO A 639 -1.82 -15.46 -21.64
N PRO A 640 -1.11 -16.40 -22.30
CA PRO A 640 -0.94 -17.75 -21.79
C PRO A 640 -0.13 -17.78 -20.48
N VAL A 641 -0.47 -18.70 -19.58
CA VAL A 641 0.21 -18.84 -18.28
C VAL A 641 1.71 -19.12 -18.51
N PRO A 642 2.64 -18.39 -17.87
CA PRO A 642 4.06 -18.60 -18.07
C PRO A 642 4.49 -20.05 -17.74
N LYS A 643 5.40 -20.61 -18.53
CA LYS A 643 5.85 -22.00 -18.33
C LYS A 643 6.52 -22.17 -16.96
N GLY A 644 5.90 -22.95 -16.08
CA GLY A 644 6.39 -23.18 -14.72
C GLY A 644 6.07 -22.03 -13.75
N PHE A 645 5.05 -21.22 -14.04
CA PHE A 645 4.54 -20.22 -13.09
C PHE A 645 4.11 -20.89 -11.77
N PRO A 646 4.31 -20.24 -10.59
CA PRO A 646 3.94 -20.81 -9.31
C PRO A 646 2.44 -21.17 -9.21
N GLN A 647 2.14 -22.25 -8.48
CA GLN A 647 0.78 -22.66 -8.16
C GLN A 647 0.59 -22.82 -6.65
N CYS A 648 -0.65 -22.61 -6.24
CA CYS A 648 -1.16 -22.77 -4.88
C CYS A 648 -2.65 -23.19 -4.98
N GLY A 649 -3.23 -23.55 -3.85
CA GLY A 649 -4.59 -24.06 -3.75
C GLY A 649 -4.86 -24.60 -2.35
N ASP A 650 -6.10 -25.01 -2.11
CA ASP A 650 -6.46 -25.79 -0.92
C ASP A 650 -6.04 -27.27 -1.09
N TRP A 651 -5.58 -27.88 -0.01
CA TRP A 651 -5.12 -29.27 0.08
C TRP A 651 -6.12 -30.22 0.77
N SER A 652 -7.31 -29.73 1.13
CA SER A 652 -8.43 -30.50 1.73
C SER A 652 -8.87 -31.73 0.92
N ASN A 653 -8.64 -31.71 -0.40
CA ASN A 653 -8.92 -32.85 -1.27
C ASN A 653 -7.80 -33.90 -1.11
N ASN A 654 -8.08 -34.93 -0.31
CA ASN A 654 -7.18 -36.05 0.04
C ASN A 654 -6.64 -36.88 -1.14
N ASN A 655 -6.86 -36.49 -2.40
CA ASN A 655 -6.37 -37.14 -3.61
C ASN A 655 -4.83 -37.31 -3.64
N TRP A 656 -4.09 -36.59 -2.79
CA TRP A 656 -2.64 -36.75 -2.59
C TRP A 656 -2.26 -37.99 -1.74
N LEU A 657 -3.21 -38.60 -1.04
CA LEU A 657 -3.07 -39.93 -0.40
C LEU A 657 -3.27 -41.09 -1.39
N GLY A 658 -3.79 -40.82 -2.60
CA GLY A 658 -4.14 -41.80 -3.62
C GLY A 658 -5.65 -41.85 -3.91
N ASP A 659 -6.06 -42.77 -4.79
CA ASP A 659 -7.48 -43.02 -5.08
C ASP A 659 -8.16 -43.64 -3.85
N ALA A 660 -9.16 -42.94 -3.29
CA ALA A 660 -9.96 -43.43 -2.15
C ALA A 660 -10.85 -44.66 -2.46
N ASP A 661 -10.90 -45.12 -3.73
CA ASP A 661 -11.45 -46.42 -4.12
C ASP A 661 -10.48 -47.59 -3.85
N LYS A 662 -9.33 -47.31 -3.23
CA LYS A 662 -8.51 -48.29 -2.53
C LYS A 662 -8.32 -47.79 -1.11
N ASP A 663 -8.67 -48.65 -0.14
CA ASP A 663 -8.25 -48.49 1.25
C ASP A 663 -6.72 -48.61 1.33
N VAL A 664 -6.01 -47.50 1.08
CA VAL A 664 -4.64 -47.32 1.54
C VAL A 664 -4.76 -47.03 3.03
N ASP A 665 -4.89 -48.09 3.82
CA ASP A 665 -4.88 -47.99 5.26
C ASP A 665 -3.54 -47.36 5.69
N VAL A 666 -3.61 -46.14 6.21
CA VAL A 666 -2.43 -45.39 6.65
C VAL A 666 -1.74 -46.10 7.81
N ASP A 667 -2.47 -46.89 8.60
CA ASP A 667 -1.88 -47.73 9.63
C ASP A 667 -1.16 -48.95 9.00
N GLU A 668 -1.65 -49.55 7.90
CA GLU A 668 -0.91 -50.59 7.16
C GLU A 668 0.39 -50.05 6.55
N VAL A 669 0.38 -48.80 6.05
CA VAL A 669 1.59 -48.14 5.54
C VAL A 669 2.57 -47.80 6.67
N LEU A 670 2.10 -47.39 7.85
CA LEU A 670 2.95 -47.19 9.02
C LEU A 670 3.50 -48.52 9.56
N ASP A 671 2.70 -49.57 9.68
CA ASP A 671 3.13 -50.88 10.18
C ASP A 671 4.12 -51.55 9.21
N ALA A 672 3.93 -51.39 7.90
CA ALA A 672 4.91 -51.82 6.89
C ALA A 672 6.25 -51.05 6.99
N ALA A 673 6.22 -49.78 7.45
CA ALA A 673 7.42 -48.97 7.67
C ALA A 673 8.09 -49.23 9.04
N LEU A 674 7.32 -49.58 10.07
CA LEU A 674 7.79 -49.86 11.44
C LEU A 674 8.26 -51.31 11.61
N GLY A 675 7.69 -52.25 10.85
CA GLY A 675 8.32 -53.52 10.48
C GLY A 675 8.60 -54.49 11.64
N ASP A 676 7.55 -54.79 12.42
CA ASP A 676 7.46 -55.92 13.38
C ASP A 676 8.69 -56.12 14.30
N LYS A 677 9.22 -55.00 14.82
CA LYS A 677 10.27 -54.99 15.85
C LYS A 677 9.64 -54.76 17.22
N PRO A 678 9.96 -55.60 18.23
CA PRO A 678 9.37 -55.45 19.56
C PRO A 678 9.79 -54.11 20.17
N VAL A 679 8.78 -53.33 20.60
CA VAL A 679 8.98 -52.02 21.24
C VAL A 679 9.68 -52.20 22.58
N VAL A 680 11.00 -51.97 22.61
CA VAL A 680 11.77 -51.84 23.85
C VAL A 680 11.44 -50.49 24.47
N GLY A 681 10.39 -50.45 25.30
CA GLY A 681 9.92 -49.24 25.96
C GLY A 681 10.96 -48.69 26.94
N ASN A 682 11.57 -47.55 26.60
CA ASN A 682 12.47 -46.82 27.48
C ASN A 682 11.71 -46.07 28.59
N HIS A 683 11.19 -46.82 29.56
CA HIS A 683 10.83 -46.26 30.86
C HIS A 683 12.10 -45.89 31.63
N ILE A 684 12.52 -44.62 31.56
CA ILE A 684 13.55 -44.07 32.46
C ILE A 684 12.83 -43.34 33.60
N GLY A 685 12.41 -44.13 34.60
CA GLY A 685 11.73 -43.65 35.80
C GLY A 685 12.24 -44.38 37.04
N ARG A 686 13.39 -43.93 37.57
CA ARG A 686 14.04 -44.28 38.85
C ARG A 686 13.96 -45.75 39.31
N ASP A 687 15.13 -46.35 39.52
CA ASP A 687 15.35 -47.06 40.78
C ASP A 687 16.75 -46.79 41.35
N LEU A 688 16.90 -46.97 42.66
CA LEU A 688 18.11 -46.65 43.44
C LEU A 688 18.63 -47.92 44.12
N GLY A 689 19.92 -48.26 43.97
CA GLY A 689 20.49 -49.35 44.75
C GLY A 689 21.93 -49.72 44.37
N ALA A 690 22.84 -49.60 45.33
CA ALA A 690 24.23 -50.05 45.24
C ALA A 690 24.38 -51.56 44.96
N LEU A 691 25.53 -51.97 44.42
CA LEU A 691 26.53 -52.77 45.17
C LEU A 691 27.84 -53.03 44.35
N GLN A 692 28.91 -52.33 44.73
CA GLN A 692 30.17 -52.93 45.21
C GLN A 692 30.95 -53.96 44.35
N GLY A 693 32.11 -53.53 43.80
CA GLY A 693 33.39 -54.21 44.11
C GLY A 693 34.14 -55.02 43.04
N ALA A 694 35.18 -54.40 42.44
CA ALA A 694 36.52 -54.93 42.07
C ALA A 694 36.72 -56.23 41.24
N LEU A 695 37.63 -56.18 40.24
CA LEU A 695 38.97 -56.85 40.28
C LEU A 695 39.80 -56.75 38.95
N THR A 696 40.66 -55.73 38.87
CA THR A 696 42.09 -55.71 38.44
C THR A 696 42.71 -56.60 37.32
N PHE A 697 43.53 -55.93 36.46
CA PHE A 697 44.68 -56.41 35.60
C PHE A 697 44.40 -57.32 34.38
N GLY A 698 45.10 -57.18 33.22
CA GLY A 698 46.07 -56.14 32.80
C GLY A 698 46.79 -56.39 31.44
N ASP A 699 47.52 -55.36 30.97
CA ASP A 699 48.64 -55.32 29.98
C ASP A 699 48.52 -55.61 28.45
N LYS A 700 48.76 -54.53 27.67
CA LYS A 700 49.74 -54.35 26.55
C LYS A 700 49.43 -54.55 25.04
N ALA A 701 49.60 -53.40 24.34
CA ALA A 701 50.40 -53.16 23.10
C ALA A 701 49.78 -53.23 21.69
N GLY A 702 50.07 -52.20 20.87
CA GLY A 702 50.00 -52.20 19.39
C GLY A 702 49.14 -51.09 18.73
N PRO A 703 49.71 -50.15 17.94
CA PRO A 703 48.93 -49.19 17.13
C PRO A 703 48.63 -49.71 15.69
N PRO A 704 47.57 -49.21 15.01
CA PRO A 704 47.10 -49.73 13.73
C PRO A 704 47.76 -49.10 12.47
N PRO A 705 47.77 -49.81 11.32
CA PRO A 705 48.20 -49.31 10.01
C PRO A 705 47.06 -48.67 9.17
N ALA A 706 47.41 -48.12 8.00
CA ALA A 706 46.56 -47.26 7.15
C ALA A 706 45.87 -47.97 5.94
N PRO A 707 44.86 -47.33 5.30
CA PRO A 707 44.17 -47.84 4.10
C PRO A 707 44.56 -47.18 2.75
N LEU A 708 44.62 -47.97 1.66
CA LEU A 708 44.70 -47.65 0.21
C LEU A 708 44.43 -48.98 -0.58
N PRO A 709 44.29 -49.05 -1.94
CA PRO A 709 44.20 -48.04 -3.03
C PRO A 709 42.86 -48.14 -3.84
N SER A 710 42.46 -47.39 -4.89
CA SER A 710 42.86 -46.15 -5.61
C SER A 710 43.14 -46.25 -7.15
N SER A 711 42.10 -46.23 -8.00
CA SER A 711 42.18 -46.05 -9.48
C SER A 711 40.95 -45.25 -9.99
N THR A 712 40.98 -44.12 -10.73
CA THR A 712 41.93 -43.45 -11.69
C THR A 712 42.02 -44.10 -13.08
N PRO A 713 42.39 -43.37 -14.17
CA PRO A 713 42.78 -41.95 -14.33
C PRO A 713 41.87 -41.18 -15.34
N ARG A 714 42.10 -39.97 -15.89
CA ARG A 714 43.25 -39.07 -16.23
C ARG A 714 42.74 -37.59 -16.26
N THR A 715 43.42 -36.50 -16.69
CA THR A 715 44.73 -35.77 -16.50
C THR A 715 44.67 -34.58 -17.48
N THR A 716 45.23 -33.36 -17.36
CA THR A 716 46.04 -32.50 -16.43
C THR A 716 46.06 -31.08 -17.11
N THR A 717 46.72 -29.96 -16.78
CA THR A 717 47.72 -29.37 -15.83
C THR A 717 47.70 -27.84 -16.13
N SER A 718 48.13 -26.83 -15.36
CA SER A 718 48.59 -26.58 -13.97
C SER A 718 48.70 -25.02 -13.83
N THR A 719 49.48 -24.27 -13.01
CA THR A 719 50.63 -24.50 -12.10
C THR A 719 50.82 -23.27 -11.16
N THR A 720 50.82 -23.48 -9.83
CA THR A 720 51.69 -22.88 -8.77
C THR A 720 51.92 -21.36 -8.57
N ALA A 721 52.36 -20.84 -7.39
CA ALA A 721 52.12 -21.14 -5.95
C ALA A 721 53.04 -20.30 -4.98
N ALA A 722 52.54 -20.02 -3.76
CA ALA A 722 53.22 -20.02 -2.43
C ALA A 722 54.34 -19.00 -1.99
N THR A 723 53.98 -18.14 -1.03
CA THR A 723 54.61 -17.80 0.30
C THR A 723 56.14 -17.65 0.54
N THR A 724 56.55 -16.60 1.28
CA THR A 724 57.24 -16.62 2.62
C THR A 724 57.50 -15.18 3.17
N ALA A 725 58.19 -14.97 4.31
CA ALA A 725 58.15 -13.73 5.11
C ALA A 725 59.48 -13.31 5.83
N ALA A 726 59.49 -12.09 6.43
CA ALA A 726 60.20 -11.63 7.67
C ALA A 726 61.17 -10.40 7.63
N THR A 727 61.08 -9.57 8.70
CA THR A 727 62.08 -8.70 9.39
C THR A 727 62.76 -7.45 8.74
N THR A 728 62.42 -6.26 9.29
CA THR A 728 63.25 -5.16 9.93
C THR A 728 64.73 -4.86 9.51
N PRO A 729 65.29 -3.62 9.68
CA PRO A 729 65.16 -2.74 10.87
C PRO A 729 65.23 -1.17 10.75
N THR A 730 64.80 -0.51 11.84
CA THR A 730 65.23 0.80 12.45
C THR A 730 65.63 2.06 11.65
N THR A 731 65.09 3.21 12.08
CA THR A 731 65.85 4.39 12.59
C THR A 731 64.94 5.22 13.53
N THR A 732 65.51 5.96 14.50
CA THR A 732 64.84 6.62 15.64
C THR A 732 64.81 8.16 15.58
N MET A 733 63.80 8.81 16.19
CA MET A 733 64.00 9.96 17.09
C MET A 733 62.79 10.38 17.96
N GLN A 734 63.09 10.79 19.19
CA GLN A 734 62.27 11.35 20.29
C GLN A 734 63.28 11.86 21.37
N PRO A 735 62.94 12.45 22.55
CA PRO A 735 61.66 12.94 23.10
C PRO A 735 61.73 14.32 23.82
N ARG A 736 60.62 14.77 24.44
CA ARG A 736 60.47 15.44 25.77
C ARG A 736 58.98 15.31 26.16
N ALA A 737 58.57 14.75 27.31
CA ALA A 737 58.73 15.20 28.72
C ALA A 737 57.97 16.53 28.99
N THR A 738 57.18 16.70 30.05
CA THR A 738 57.16 16.12 31.43
C THR A 738 55.74 15.73 31.92
N GLU A 739 55.54 14.67 32.74
CA GLU A 739 55.26 14.66 34.21
C GLU A 739 53.94 15.35 34.66
N ALA A 740 53.18 14.91 35.69
CA ALA A 740 53.46 13.99 36.80
C ALA A 740 52.15 13.26 37.27
N THR A 741 52.18 11.98 37.71
CA THR A 741 52.12 11.44 39.11
C THR A 741 50.89 11.80 39.97
N GLU A 742 50.33 11.00 40.91
CA GLU A 742 50.42 9.59 41.43
C GLU A 742 49.31 9.46 42.54
N ALA A 743 48.90 8.34 43.16
CA ALA A 743 48.95 6.88 42.90
C ALA A 743 48.09 6.12 43.95
N THR A 744 47.57 4.92 43.61
CA THR A 744 47.21 3.78 44.53
C THR A 744 46.10 4.02 45.61
N GLU A 745 45.43 3.03 46.23
CA GLU A 745 45.62 1.57 46.45
C GLU A 745 44.32 0.78 46.07
N ALA A 746 44.33 -0.45 45.54
CA ALA A 746 44.41 -1.78 46.20
C ALA A 746 43.33 -2.04 47.29
N THR A 747 42.72 -3.23 47.45
CA THR A 747 43.21 -4.61 47.23
C THR A 747 42.07 -5.62 46.91
N ASP A 748 42.40 -6.90 46.64
CA ASP A 748 41.55 -8.01 46.13
C ASP A 748 40.45 -8.56 47.08
N ILE A 749 39.49 -9.35 46.53
CA ILE A 749 39.33 -10.83 46.76
C ILE A 749 37.99 -11.41 46.20
N ALA A 750 38.08 -12.65 45.67
CA ALA A 750 37.03 -13.69 45.49
C ALA A 750 36.05 -13.70 44.29
N GLU A 751 35.70 -14.94 43.93
CA GLU A 751 34.85 -15.41 42.84
C GLU A 751 33.37 -15.54 43.26
N THR A 752 32.42 -15.61 42.32
CA THR A 752 31.54 -16.79 42.06
C THR A 752 30.39 -16.42 41.09
N MET A 753 29.83 -17.43 40.42
CA MET A 753 28.75 -17.33 39.42
C MET A 753 27.35 -17.04 40.00
N MET A 754 26.47 -16.58 39.10
CA MET A 754 25.02 -16.77 39.03
C MET A 754 24.32 -17.56 40.17
N SER A 755 23.33 -16.95 40.82
CA SER A 755 22.07 -17.62 41.11
C SER A 755 20.90 -16.64 41.27
N THR A 756 19.74 -17.03 40.76
CA THR A 756 18.43 -16.39 41.01
C THR A 756 17.73 -17.10 42.18
N PRO A 757 16.98 -16.37 43.03
CA PRO A 757 15.89 -16.95 43.81
C PRO A 757 14.52 -16.50 43.28
N SER A 758 13.51 -17.35 43.48
CA SER A 758 12.10 -17.12 43.11
C SER A 758 11.22 -16.92 44.36
N TYR A 759 9.90 -16.81 44.16
CA TYR A 759 8.81 -16.58 45.12
C TYR A 759 8.64 -15.12 45.60
N LYS A 760 7.41 -14.65 45.90
CA LYS A 760 6.13 -15.36 46.08
C LYS A 760 4.93 -14.47 45.76
N GLU A 761 3.81 -15.05 45.34
CA GLU A 761 2.49 -14.40 45.45
C GLU A 761 1.93 -14.54 46.88
N ASP A 762 1.30 -13.48 47.38
CA ASP A 762 0.08 -13.56 48.18
C ASP A 762 -0.74 -12.25 47.96
N SER A 763 -1.90 -12.15 48.58
CA SER A 763 -3.03 -11.31 48.19
C SER A 763 -3.39 -10.22 49.22
N THR A 764 -4.49 -9.50 48.95
CA THR A 764 -5.23 -8.51 49.78
C THR A 764 -4.86 -7.01 49.66
N GLU A 765 -5.84 -6.26 49.11
CA GLU A 765 -6.49 -5.00 49.55
C GLU A 765 -5.75 -3.84 50.27
N VAL A 766 -6.35 -2.64 50.15
CA VAL A 766 -6.05 -1.35 50.81
C VAL A 766 -4.79 -0.65 50.26
N ALA A 767 -4.82 0.44 49.47
CA ALA A 767 -5.60 1.71 49.45
C ALA A 767 -5.07 2.82 50.39
N ASP A 768 -4.92 4.03 49.83
CA ASP A 768 -4.50 5.30 50.47
C ASP A 768 -3.10 5.30 51.15
N ALA A 769 -2.41 6.42 51.42
CA ALA A 769 -2.25 7.74 50.77
C ALA A 769 -0.94 8.36 51.39
N ASP A 770 -0.49 9.61 51.22
CA ASP A 770 -1.01 10.82 50.56
C ASP A 770 0.15 11.82 50.27
N ASP A 771 -0.10 12.89 49.51
CA ASP A 771 0.37 14.25 49.89
C ASP A 771 -0.55 15.34 49.29
N THR A 772 -1.41 15.93 50.12
CA THR A 772 -2.41 16.94 49.74
C THR A 772 -2.08 18.35 50.24
N THR A 773 -2.64 19.35 49.55
CA THR A 773 -3.12 20.61 50.15
C THR A 773 -4.08 21.27 49.14
N GLU A 774 -5.41 21.14 49.28
CA GLU A 774 -6.30 21.88 50.21
C GLU A 774 -6.54 23.36 49.78
N LEU A 775 -7.72 23.98 49.97
CA LEU A 775 -8.87 23.64 50.84
C LEU A 775 -10.20 24.32 50.36
N LEU A 776 -11.30 23.95 51.05
CA LEU A 776 -12.60 24.64 51.24
C LEU A 776 -13.78 24.38 50.27
N LEU A 777 -14.62 23.43 50.69
CA LEU A 777 -16.06 23.30 50.39
C LEU A 777 -16.92 24.04 51.45
N VAL A 778 -18.16 24.43 51.10
CA VAL A 778 -19.29 24.58 52.05
C VAL A 778 -20.60 24.09 51.38
N HIS A 779 -21.50 23.48 52.16
CA HIS A 779 -22.68 22.72 51.70
C HIS A 779 -23.94 23.52 51.33
N GLY A 780 -24.79 22.89 50.50
CA GLY A 780 -26.25 23.07 50.37
C GLY A 780 -26.85 21.78 49.77
N ALA A 781 -28.10 21.40 50.07
CA ALA A 781 -28.62 20.03 49.84
C ALA A 781 -30.00 19.93 49.16
N ASP A 782 -30.34 18.69 48.76
CA ASP A 782 -31.62 18.14 48.28
C ASP A 782 -32.18 18.59 46.91
N GLY A 783 -32.59 17.64 46.04
CA GLY A 783 -33.35 17.93 44.81
C GLY A 783 -33.28 16.92 43.64
N THR A 784 -34.01 15.80 43.75
CA THR A 784 -34.51 14.88 42.70
C THR A 784 -34.28 15.14 41.18
N LEU A 785 -33.80 14.09 40.48
CA LEU A 785 -34.25 13.57 39.15
C LEU A 785 -34.67 14.53 38.02
N ALA A 786 -33.87 14.60 36.94
CA ALA A 786 -34.30 14.44 35.53
C ALA A 786 -33.08 14.45 34.57
N ASP A 787 -33.24 13.90 33.36
CA ASP A 787 -32.31 14.07 32.23
C ASP A 787 -32.42 15.47 31.61
N ASP A 788 -31.32 16.01 31.07
CA ASP A 788 -31.25 16.42 29.65
C ASP A 788 -29.79 16.61 29.19
N ALA A 789 -29.58 16.74 27.89
CA ALA A 789 -28.29 16.92 27.23
C ALA A 789 -28.03 18.38 26.78
N SER A 790 -26.78 18.63 26.38
CA SER A 790 -26.30 19.79 25.61
C SER A 790 -26.25 21.16 26.30
N ARG A 791 -25.11 21.85 26.12
CA ARG A 791 -25.01 23.32 25.97
C ARG A 791 -23.59 23.74 25.56
N TYR A 792 -23.45 24.19 24.32
CA TYR A 792 -22.73 25.43 24.00
C TYR A 792 -23.62 26.23 23.06
N GLY A 793 -23.74 27.53 23.30
CA GLY A 793 -24.89 28.33 22.84
C GLY A 793 -24.64 29.13 21.56
N VAL A 794 -25.73 29.35 20.83
CA VAL A 794 -25.87 30.40 19.81
C VAL A 794 -26.35 31.69 20.49
N LEU A 795 -26.04 32.85 19.92
CA LEU A 795 -26.70 34.12 20.23
C LEU A 795 -27.58 34.53 19.03
N GLU A 796 -28.83 34.88 19.31
CA GLU A 796 -29.76 35.47 18.34
C GLU A 796 -29.67 37.01 18.39
N GLU A 797 -30.05 37.67 17.29
CA GLU A 797 -30.57 39.04 17.31
C GLU A 797 -31.91 39.07 16.56
N ASP A 798 -32.82 39.96 16.99
CA ASP A 798 -34.26 39.82 16.78
C ASP A 798 -34.80 40.12 15.36
N ALA A 799 -35.94 39.50 15.05
CA ALA A 799 -36.81 39.89 13.94
C ALA A 799 -37.82 40.97 14.37
N VAL A 800 -38.14 41.91 13.47
CA VAL A 800 -39.23 42.90 13.65
C VAL A 800 -40.15 42.89 12.43
N ASP A 801 -41.45 42.73 12.70
CA ASP A 801 -42.54 42.75 11.72
C ASP A 801 -42.88 44.18 11.25
N SER A 802 -43.18 44.33 9.96
CA SER A 802 -44.20 45.28 9.50
C SER A 802 -44.70 44.96 8.09
N THR A 803 -45.99 45.22 7.85
CA THR A 803 -46.70 45.01 6.58
C THR A 803 -47.00 46.33 5.88
N THR A 804 -46.98 46.38 4.54
CA THR A 804 -47.80 47.34 3.74
C THR A 804 -47.93 46.95 2.26
N GLU A 805 -48.82 47.65 1.55
CA GLU A 805 -49.41 47.27 0.26
C GLU A 805 -48.82 47.99 -0.98
N VAL A 806 -49.01 47.35 -2.15
CA VAL A 806 -49.37 47.94 -3.47
C VAL A 806 -48.52 49.07 -4.09
N ALA A 807 -47.96 48.78 -5.28
CA ALA A 807 -47.98 49.68 -6.45
C ALA A 807 -47.74 48.90 -7.77
N SER A 808 -48.26 49.39 -8.90
CA SER A 808 -48.17 48.75 -10.23
C SER A 808 -48.01 49.76 -11.38
N ALA A 809 -47.09 49.47 -12.32
CA ALA A 809 -46.94 50.04 -13.69
C ALA A 809 -45.94 49.13 -14.46
N ASP A 810 -45.98 48.83 -15.77
CA ASP A 810 -46.24 49.61 -17.01
C ASP A 810 -45.14 50.66 -17.31
N GLU A 811 -44.60 50.92 -18.52
CA GLU A 811 -44.56 50.29 -19.87
C GLU A 811 -43.18 50.72 -20.51
N ALA A 812 -42.65 50.44 -21.72
CA ALA A 812 -43.03 49.83 -23.02
C ALA A 812 -41.72 49.32 -23.71
N SER A 813 -41.64 48.23 -24.49
CA SER A 813 -42.11 47.95 -25.89
C SER A 813 -41.16 48.35 -27.06
N ALA A 814 -40.99 47.39 -27.99
CA ALA A 814 -40.72 47.51 -29.44
C ALA A 814 -39.33 47.84 -30.08
N THR A 815 -38.87 46.89 -30.93
CA THR A 815 -38.20 47.07 -32.26
C THR A 815 -36.78 47.70 -32.31
N GLU A 816 -35.96 47.56 -33.37
CA GLU A 816 -36.19 47.11 -34.77
C GLU A 816 -34.95 46.39 -35.36
N ALA A 817 -35.07 45.83 -36.57
CA ALA A 817 -33.96 45.26 -37.35
C ALA A 817 -34.01 45.75 -38.82
N PRO A 818 -32.87 45.82 -39.53
CA PRO A 818 -32.87 45.77 -40.99
C PRO A 818 -31.98 44.65 -41.57
N THR A 819 -32.16 44.40 -42.87
CA THR A 819 -31.68 43.21 -43.59
C THR A 819 -30.64 43.51 -44.67
N GLY A 820 -29.94 42.49 -45.16
CA GLY A 820 -29.07 42.57 -46.36
C GLY A 820 -28.49 41.21 -46.75
N ALA A 821 -28.74 40.73 -47.97
CA ALA A 821 -28.47 39.34 -48.37
C ALA A 821 -27.79 39.20 -49.75
N ARG A 822 -27.02 38.10 -49.94
CA ARG A 822 -26.66 37.45 -51.24
C ARG A 822 -25.78 36.19 -51.01
N HIS A 823 -25.52 35.31 -51.98
CA HIS A 823 -26.41 34.53 -52.89
C HIS A 823 -25.55 33.50 -53.68
N VAL A 824 -26.18 32.43 -54.24
CA VAL A 824 -25.60 31.44 -55.21
C VAL A 824 -24.60 30.45 -54.55
N SER A 825 -24.75 29.10 -54.54
CA SER A 825 -24.94 28.06 -55.59
C SER A 825 -23.63 27.74 -56.37
N GLU A 826 -23.29 26.53 -56.86
CA GLU A 826 -23.69 25.12 -56.59
C GLU A 826 -22.81 24.16 -57.46
N PHE A 827 -22.78 22.86 -57.13
CA PHE A 827 -22.53 21.70 -58.02
C PHE A 827 -21.19 21.46 -58.80
N ILE A 828 -20.55 20.33 -58.43
CA ILE A 828 -20.37 19.07 -59.22
C ILE A 828 -19.08 18.74 -60.03
N MET A 829 -18.79 17.43 -60.10
CA MET A 829 -17.90 16.65 -61.02
C MET A 829 -16.37 16.78 -60.82
N ARG A 830 -15.51 15.79 -61.16
CA ARG A 830 -15.50 14.29 -61.14
C ARG A 830 -14.10 13.83 -61.66
N VAL A 831 -13.82 12.50 -61.72
CA VAL A 831 -12.67 11.86 -62.44
C VAL A 831 -11.28 12.05 -61.75
N SER A 832 -10.33 11.11 -61.68
CA SER A 832 -10.25 9.69 -62.08
C SER A 832 -9.55 8.85 -60.99
N SER A 833 -9.77 7.53 -61.00
CA SER A 833 -8.84 6.56 -60.42
C SER A 833 -7.59 6.36 -61.32
N SER A 834 -6.46 5.99 -60.71
CA SER A 834 -5.35 5.29 -61.38
C SER A 834 -4.53 4.50 -60.36
N SER A 835 -4.28 3.22 -60.62
CA SER A 835 -3.73 2.28 -59.62
C SER A 835 -2.20 2.31 -59.49
N ARG A 836 -1.69 2.15 -58.27
CA ARG A 836 -0.43 1.44 -58.01
C ARG A 836 -0.66 0.36 -56.94
N ARG A 837 0.07 -0.74 -57.06
CA ARG A 837 -0.15 -1.97 -56.29
C ARG A 837 0.51 -1.86 -54.91
N VAL A 838 -0.26 -2.13 -53.87
CA VAL A 838 0.27 -2.51 -52.55
C VAL A 838 0.54 -4.01 -52.57
N ALA A 839 1.64 -4.47 -51.99
CA ALA A 839 1.91 -5.89 -51.81
C ALA A 839 1.11 -6.42 -50.62
N GLN A 840 0.47 -7.58 -50.76
CA GLN A 840 -0.32 -8.18 -49.70
C GLN A 840 0.59 -8.73 -48.60
N SER A 841 0.39 -8.26 -47.37
CA SER A 841 0.58 -9.06 -46.15
C SER A 841 -0.81 -9.32 -45.58
N GLU A 842 -1.11 -10.57 -45.24
CA GLU A 842 -2.46 -10.99 -44.85
C GLU A 842 -2.84 -10.44 -43.46
N ALA A 843 -3.72 -9.44 -43.42
CA ALA A 843 -4.41 -9.05 -42.21
C ALA A 843 -5.61 -9.98 -42.01
N VAL A 844 -5.56 -10.83 -40.97
CA VAL A 844 -6.70 -11.65 -40.56
C VAL A 844 -7.78 -10.72 -40.01
N SER A 845 -8.87 -10.57 -40.75
CA SER A 845 -10.03 -9.79 -40.29
C SER A 845 -10.80 -10.57 -39.22
N VAL A 846 -10.41 -10.39 -37.96
CA VAL A 846 -11.26 -10.78 -36.83
C VAL A 846 -12.51 -9.90 -36.90
N SER A 847 -13.67 -10.53 -37.10
CA SER A 847 -14.95 -9.85 -37.00
C SER A 847 -15.23 -9.56 -35.53
N HIS A 848 -15.05 -8.31 -35.10
CA HIS A 848 -15.53 -7.84 -33.82
C HIS A 848 -17.06 -7.84 -33.83
N GLU A 849 -17.64 -8.97 -33.44
CA GLU A 849 -19.06 -9.12 -33.18
C GLU A 849 -19.38 -8.22 -31.97
N ARG A 850 -20.35 -7.31 -32.12
CA ARG A 850 -20.71 -6.38 -31.04
C ARG A 850 -21.42 -7.16 -29.95
N TRP A 851 -20.88 -7.15 -28.74
CA TRP A 851 -21.45 -7.85 -27.60
C TRP A 851 -22.79 -7.18 -27.26
N ASP A 852 -23.89 -7.83 -27.62
CA ASP A 852 -25.23 -7.38 -27.27
C ASP A 852 -25.49 -7.76 -25.81
N ILE A 853 -25.52 -6.75 -24.95
CA ILE A 853 -25.76 -6.92 -23.51
C ILE A 853 -27.16 -7.49 -23.23
N SER A 854 -28.07 -7.43 -24.21
CA SER A 854 -29.39 -8.05 -24.13
C SER A 854 -29.45 -9.49 -24.67
N ASP A 855 -28.36 -10.07 -25.17
CA ASP A 855 -28.35 -11.42 -25.75
C ASP A 855 -28.77 -12.50 -24.73
N PRO A 856 -29.90 -13.21 -24.94
CA PRO A 856 -30.35 -14.27 -24.05
C PRO A 856 -29.47 -15.54 -24.11
N ALA A 857 -28.52 -15.65 -25.05
CA ALA A 857 -27.49 -16.68 -25.04
C ALA A 857 -26.24 -16.30 -24.20
N ARG A 858 -26.10 -15.02 -23.81
CA ARG A 858 -25.07 -14.49 -22.90
C ARG A 858 -25.70 -13.79 -21.69
N PRO A 859 -26.49 -14.50 -20.86
CA PRO A 859 -27.08 -13.91 -19.65
C PRO A 859 -26.02 -13.41 -18.66
N ASP A 860 -24.76 -13.87 -18.75
CA ASP A 860 -23.64 -13.39 -17.93
C ASP A 860 -23.21 -11.94 -18.24
N LEU A 861 -23.76 -11.32 -19.30
CA LEU A 861 -23.57 -9.90 -19.64
C LEU A 861 -24.71 -9.01 -19.14
N GLN A 862 -25.93 -9.54 -18.98
CA GLN A 862 -27.08 -8.81 -18.47
C GLN A 862 -26.89 -8.36 -17.00
N TYR A 863 -26.01 -9.04 -16.25
CA TYR A 863 -25.84 -8.85 -14.81
C TYR A 863 -25.04 -7.61 -14.37
N ASN A 864 -24.55 -6.77 -15.28
CA ASN A 864 -23.89 -5.51 -14.91
C ASN A 864 -24.87 -4.33 -14.73
N VAL A 865 -26.13 -4.47 -15.19
CA VAL A 865 -27.11 -3.38 -15.19
C VAL A 865 -28.04 -3.52 -13.99
N LEU A 866 -28.01 -2.52 -13.10
CA LEU A 866 -29.08 -2.34 -12.12
C LEU A 866 -30.34 -1.86 -12.86
N GLU A 867 -31.39 -2.69 -12.91
CA GLU A 867 -32.66 -2.28 -13.51
C GLU A 867 -33.24 -1.06 -12.76
N THR A 868 -33.41 0.06 -13.48
CA THR A 868 -34.21 1.17 -12.96
C THR A 868 -35.63 0.67 -12.67
N PRO A 869 -36.27 1.08 -11.56
CA PRO A 869 -37.58 0.55 -11.14
C PRO A 869 -38.71 0.99 -12.08
N SER A 870 -38.87 0.26 -13.18
CA SER A 870 -39.92 0.49 -14.16
C SER A 870 -41.30 0.16 -13.56
N GLN A 871 -42.33 0.90 -13.98
CA GLN A 871 -43.64 0.85 -13.33
C GLN A 871 -44.35 -0.49 -13.60
N ALA A 872 -44.33 -1.39 -12.61
CA ALA A 872 -45.00 -2.68 -12.67
C ALA A 872 -46.50 -2.52 -13.05
N PRO A 873 -46.97 -3.11 -14.17
CA PRO A 873 -48.34 -2.94 -14.62
C PRO A 873 -49.31 -3.66 -13.67
N ARG A 874 -50.25 -2.91 -13.08
CA ARG A 874 -51.31 -3.44 -12.21
C ARG A 874 -52.17 -4.48 -12.94
N GLN A 875 -51.94 -5.77 -12.70
CA GLN A 875 -52.95 -6.80 -12.94
C GLN A 875 -53.80 -7.01 -11.68
N VAL A 876 -55.10 -6.83 -11.83
CA VAL A 876 -56.09 -7.10 -10.78
C VAL A 876 -56.67 -8.50 -11.00
N ALA A 877 -56.33 -9.43 -10.12
CA ALA A 877 -56.97 -10.74 -10.03
C ALA A 877 -57.34 -11.01 -8.56
N ALA A 878 -58.64 -11.06 -8.26
CA ALA A 878 -59.14 -11.43 -6.95
C ALA A 878 -59.46 -12.93 -6.90
N LEU A 879 -59.28 -13.59 -5.75
CA LEU A 879 -60.04 -14.78 -5.38
C LEU A 879 -60.00 -15.04 -3.86
N THR A 880 -61.19 -14.94 -3.24
CA THR A 880 -61.71 -15.66 -2.06
C THR A 880 -60.76 -16.22 -0.99
N ALA A 881 -60.99 -15.83 0.27
CA ALA A 881 -60.47 -16.51 1.44
C ALA A 881 -61.22 -17.82 1.75
N SER A 882 -60.49 -18.82 2.27
CA SER A 882 -61.07 -19.97 2.99
C SER A 882 -60.11 -20.45 4.09
N SER A 883 -60.59 -20.52 5.33
CA SER A 883 -59.89 -21.18 6.44
C SER A 883 -60.32 -22.64 6.52
N PRO A 884 -59.46 -23.53 7.04
CA PRO A 884 -59.83 -24.11 8.33
C PRO A 884 -58.72 -24.04 9.38
N ARG A 885 -59.12 -24.19 10.64
CA ARG A 885 -58.21 -24.46 11.78
C ARG A 885 -57.84 -25.94 11.80
N GLU A 886 -56.63 -26.25 12.26
CA GLU A 886 -56.48 -27.21 13.36
C GLU A 886 -55.22 -26.89 14.18
N ALA A 887 -55.17 -27.34 15.43
CA ALA A 887 -54.12 -26.98 16.38
C ALA A 887 -53.66 -28.19 17.20
N ARG A 888 -52.35 -28.31 17.42
CA ARG A 888 -51.76 -29.21 18.42
C ARG A 888 -50.53 -28.56 19.07
N ALA A 889 -50.41 -28.79 20.37
CA ALA A 889 -49.40 -28.17 21.22
C ALA A 889 -48.03 -28.91 21.17
N PRO A 890 -46.92 -28.22 21.47
CA PRO A 890 -45.65 -28.88 21.76
C PRO A 890 -45.74 -29.71 23.05
N ARG A 891 -44.76 -30.61 23.27
CA ARG A 891 -44.60 -31.38 24.51
C ARG A 891 -43.33 -30.93 25.24
N ASP A 892 -43.50 -30.51 26.48
CA ASP A 892 -42.40 -30.44 27.44
C ASP A 892 -41.97 -31.85 27.89
N HIS A 893 -40.68 -32.05 28.10
CA HIS A 893 -40.17 -33.04 29.04
C HIS A 893 -38.90 -32.48 29.72
N ALA A 894 -39.00 -32.23 31.02
CA ALA A 894 -37.89 -31.70 31.83
C ALA A 894 -36.89 -32.80 32.24
N TYR A 895 -35.61 -32.44 32.35
CA TYR A 895 -34.61 -33.27 33.00
C TYR A 895 -34.69 -33.16 34.52
N ALA A 896 -34.63 -34.30 35.21
CA ALA A 896 -34.73 -34.39 36.66
C ALA A 896 -33.35 -34.31 37.33
N LEU A 897 -33.24 -33.55 38.42
CA LEU A 897 -32.05 -33.46 39.27
C LEU A 897 -32.03 -34.57 40.33
N ALA A 898 -30.85 -35.15 40.57
CA ALA A 898 -30.57 -35.99 41.73
C ALA A 898 -29.14 -35.78 42.26
N GLY A 899 -29.02 -35.31 43.51
CA GLY A 899 -27.79 -35.45 44.31
C GLY A 899 -27.92 -36.62 45.29
N ARG A 900 -26.94 -36.95 46.14
CA ARG A 900 -25.65 -36.32 46.47
C ARG A 900 -24.63 -37.41 46.87
N GLY A 901 -23.32 -37.14 46.79
CA GLY A 901 -22.27 -37.95 47.43
C GLY A 901 -20.89 -37.28 47.30
N PRO A 902 -20.06 -37.21 48.37
CA PRO A 902 -18.80 -36.47 48.34
C PRO A 902 -17.59 -37.33 47.89
N VAL A 903 -16.63 -36.70 47.20
CA VAL A 903 -15.29 -37.25 46.90
C VAL A 903 -14.23 -36.17 47.22
N SER A 904 -13.03 -36.58 47.60
CA SER A 904 -12.04 -35.76 48.31
C SER A 904 -11.08 -34.94 47.43
N TRP A 905 -10.64 -33.79 47.97
CA TRP A 905 -9.62 -32.90 47.39
C TRP A 905 -8.20 -33.47 47.45
N THR A 906 -7.91 -34.47 46.62
CA THR A 906 -6.55 -35.02 46.39
C THR A 906 -6.49 -35.54 44.96
N PRO A 907 -6.04 -34.73 43.97
CA PRO A 907 -4.61 -34.79 43.63
C PRO A 907 -4.01 -33.48 43.01
N LEU A 908 -4.23 -32.30 43.60
CA LEU A 908 -3.62 -31.04 43.07
C LEU A 908 -2.21 -30.74 43.61
N VAL A 909 -1.83 -31.32 44.76
CA VAL A 909 -0.52 -31.06 45.40
C VAL A 909 0.63 -31.85 44.73
N ALA A 910 0.35 -33.02 44.16
CA ALA A 910 1.37 -33.87 43.53
C ALA A 910 2.03 -33.20 42.32
N THR A 911 1.23 -32.54 41.47
CA THR A 911 1.71 -31.93 40.22
C THR A 911 2.59 -30.70 40.48
N LEU A 912 2.26 -29.86 41.46
CA LEU A 912 3.07 -28.69 41.81
C LEU A 912 4.45 -29.08 42.38
N VAL A 913 4.52 -30.11 43.22
CA VAL A 913 5.79 -30.55 43.84
C VAL A 913 6.75 -31.12 42.78
N CYS A 914 6.24 -31.74 41.70
CA CYS A 914 7.06 -32.17 40.58
C CYS A 914 7.61 -31.00 39.74
N LEU A 915 6.83 -29.92 39.55
CA LEU A 915 7.27 -28.76 38.78
C LEU A 915 8.35 -27.95 39.50
N VAL A 916 8.24 -27.84 40.84
CA VAL A 916 9.21 -27.15 41.72
C VAL A 916 10.48 -27.96 41.98
N LEU A 917 10.58 -29.19 41.46
CA LEU A 917 11.79 -30.02 41.49
C LEU A 917 12.36 -30.30 40.07
N ALA A 918 11.86 -29.57 39.07
CA ALA A 918 12.36 -29.58 37.68
C ALA A 918 12.76 -28.17 37.18
N LEU A 919 12.63 -27.17 38.05
CA LEU A 919 13.21 -25.82 37.98
C LEU A 919 14.31 -25.70 39.03
#